data_AF-A0A813EUD9-F1
#
_entry.id   AF-A0A813EUD9-F1
#
_cell.length_a   1.000
_cell.length_b   1.000
_cell.length_c   1.000
_cell.angle_alpha   90.00
_cell.angle_beta   90.00
_cell.angle_gamma   90.00
#
_symmetry.space_group_name_H-M   'P 1'
#
loop_
_entity.id
_entity.type
_entity.pdbx_description
1 polymer ?
#
loop_
_entity_poly.entity_id
_entity_poly.type
_entity_poly.pdbx_seq_one_letter_code
_entity_poly.pdbx_strand_id
1 'polypeptide(L)'
;MAEMAVSQPKDGIDFLGQWLQTYAEQEATKATRDKEERALADEREKNKVKLEEKEKLRQLKVVEQERLESVYHGLLGKFSDPEVTFQDSFWTDLVNVTQESTGASAVYLGLLDEEGEGESGPYISYEAFTKGSELLADKILPKETGVTWGALTENPAEEDFAAKYLWKPPSVEPVAAEPVEGEEPPEKPTVPYYPVSIPCVTDVKEVHYFEMTRLGAFLALPLVYQSYYTSDAYADAKTFEDEKKAEAKKREEEAAAAAAAAEAGEAVEGEAEKPAEAEPVEVKKMVLRGKAVKMVLCLDTLGTNKAFEESAMVRALELCKACGQCKSQTEIKEVDNQALAVIDEALRAAMEEQVAAAVTAAETSTAEALANEDAEAPEERKDLLQKKYAFLRALETAKAAVDVISSLHSWVVVPAEVLSVLAAAALMFGFTKEEIYPKRKQVLQWEKFKTLLAKPADFLGRASKAEFEGARKGLKPEEKLSYFKQMATPAEMDQEKANEISPAFALIFSLVQAACAYRNADLEMRKASVGHKLRSLLWKTWMTTSSLEDSMLDAKCKCEVRETVVHMLLCLCFESYSSSIRAFRMFPQPGFGGKPAGKGDDGAGAMQMNAMHMQVAQAQMAAMQAAMGKGGYMGAMYPPPYGQDFQQAAYGGWGQGFGGCAQSFGGGSKGSDGGAKGKGKGGKGKKGFKGGFSPLGGRDDDLLADSDPRKAIERAQRQAKLRDRSAINQAQRTAQQRFEKDLLDRVQGNWVDEADPDTSYLVEGCLCSVSGGENARTFRNRLGVYGGELCWDARRFWHNLNLNALPPLGEEVLRVEWNPAEGSPPTKQIVWVKGPPLPEGGAAKEEEDEPANEDAADPASMAEEVAEAAVA
;
A
#
# COMPACT_ATOMS: atom_id res chain seq x y z
N MET A 1 69.04 71.81 14.93
CA MET A 1 70.07 72.33 15.86
C MET A 1 71.21 71.36 16.09
N ALA A 2 71.00 70.18 16.70
CA ALA A 2 72.09 69.22 16.97
C ALA A 2 72.84 68.79 15.69
N GLU A 3 72.12 68.40 14.64
CA GLU A 3 72.73 67.97 13.37
C GLU A 3 73.49 69.12 12.67
N MET A 4 72.95 70.34 12.71
CA MET A 4 73.59 71.56 12.19
C MET A 4 74.93 71.88 12.88
N ALA A 5 75.08 71.53 14.15
CA ALA A 5 76.35 71.68 14.87
C ALA A 5 77.40 70.63 14.46
N VAL A 6 76.96 69.50 13.90
CA VAL A 6 77.82 68.42 13.38
C VAL A 6 78.20 68.68 11.91
N SER A 7 77.26 69.13 11.07
CA SER A 7 77.48 69.35 9.64
C SER A 7 78.19 70.66 9.29
N GLN A 8 78.15 71.66 10.18
CA GLN A 8 78.77 73.00 10.02
C GLN A 8 78.55 73.62 8.62
N PRO A 9 77.29 73.77 8.17
CA PRO A 9 76.96 74.28 6.85
C PRO A 9 77.33 75.77 6.71
N LYS A 10 77.65 76.17 5.48
CA LYS A 10 78.08 77.55 5.18
C LYS A 10 76.94 78.59 5.26
N ASP A 11 75.70 78.14 5.09
CA ASP A 11 74.47 78.86 5.43
C ASP A 11 73.66 77.98 6.40
N GLY A 12 73.50 78.43 7.64
CA GLY A 12 72.79 77.69 8.68
C GLY A 12 71.26 77.81 8.59
N ILE A 13 70.73 78.85 7.94
CA ILE A 13 69.28 79.07 7.84
C ILE A 13 68.71 78.20 6.71
N ASP A 14 69.36 78.21 5.55
CA ASP A 14 68.96 77.35 4.41
C ASP A 14 69.09 75.86 4.77
N PHE A 15 70.20 75.46 5.42
CA PHE A 15 70.36 74.10 5.93
C PHE A 15 69.26 73.70 6.93
N LEU A 16 68.88 74.59 7.86
CA LEU A 16 67.79 74.30 8.81
C LEU A 16 66.43 74.19 8.11
N GLY A 17 66.17 74.99 7.07
CA GLY A 17 64.97 74.90 6.24
C GLY A 17 64.89 73.56 5.50
N GLN A 18 65.96 73.19 4.80
CA GLN A 18 66.06 71.91 4.09
C GLN A 18 65.96 70.72 5.06
N TRP A 19 66.57 70.82 6.25
CA TRP A 19 66.48 69.79 7.29
C TRP A 19 65.05 69.63 7.82
N LEU A 20 64.35 70.73 8.11
CA LEU A 20 62.96 70.70 8.57
C LEU A 20 62.00 70.16 7.50
N GLN A 21 62.23 70.51 6.23
CA GLN A 21 61.51 69.91 5.11
C GLN A 21 61.77 68.40 5.01
N THR A 22 63.03 67.98 5.03
CA THR A 22 63.42 66.56 5.00
C THR A 22 62.82 65.79 6.18
N TYR A 23 62.79 66.38 7.38
CA TYR A 23 62.20 65.77 8.58
C TYR A 23 60.67 65.63 8.43
N ALA A 24 59.99 66.64 7.90
CA ALA A 24 58.55 66.57 7.62
C ALA A 24 58.21 65.52 6.55
N GLU A 25 59.03 65.41 5.50
CA GLU A 25 58.94 64.35 4.48
C GLU A 25 59.20 62.96 5.07
N GLN A 26 60.15 62.82 6.00
CA GLN A 26 60.43 61.56 6.72
C GLN A 26 59.28 61.14 7.64
N GLU A 27 58.71 62.04 8.44
CA GLU A 27 57.54 61.72 9.29
C GLU A 27 56.29 61.45 8.44
N ALA A 28 56.10 62.13 7.31
CA ALA A 28 55.05 61.78 6.35
C ALA A 28 55.26 60.38 5.72
N THR A 29 56.51 60.04 5.35
CA THR A 29 56.87 58.71 4.82
C THR A 29 56.71 57.59 5.86
N LYS A 30 56.95 57.90 7.14
CA LYS A 30 56.71 56.98 8.25
C LYS A 30 55.21 56.79 8.49
N ALA A 31 54.44 57.86 8.49
CA ALA A 31 52.98 57.80 8.62
C ALA A 31 52.27 57.11 7.43
N THR A 32 52.87 57.08 6.22
CA THR A 32 52.38 56.23 5.13
C THR A 32 52.78 54.78 5.31
N ARG A 33 54.02 54.46 5.69
CA ARG A 33 54.45 53.09 6.02
C ARG A 33 53.61 52.46 7.13
N ASP A 34 53.34 53.18 8.21
CA ASP A 34 52.50 52.71 9.32
C ASP A 34 51.05 52.41 8.86
N LYS A 35 50.54 53.13 7.86
CA LYS A 35 49.23 52.87 7.25
C LYS A 35 49.26 51.66 6.31
N GLU A 36 50.32 51.54 5.50
CA GLU A 36 50.54 50.40 4.61
C GLU A 36 50.72 49.10 5.39
N GLU A 37 51.48 49.11 6.50
CA GLU A 37 51.68 47.95 7.37
C GLU A 37 50.37 47.52 8.06
N ARG A 38 49.56 48.48 8.54
CA ARG A 38 48.21 48.20 9.07
C ARG A 38 47.28 47.64 7.99
N ALA A 39 47.27 48.21 6.79
CA ALA A 39 46.48 47.68 5.68
C ALA A 39 46.89 46.24 5.32
N LEU A 40 48.19 45.95 5.27
CA LEU A 40 48.72 44.60 5.05
C LEU A 40 48.37 43.63 6.19
N ALA A 41 48.33 44.10 7.45
CA ALA A 41 47.89 43.30 8.58
C ALA A 41 46.40 42.95 8.49
N ASP A 42 45.54 43.94 8.22
CA ASP A 42 44.09 43.76 8.03
C ASP A 42 43.79 42.83 6.84
N GLU A 43 44.54 42.93 5.74
CA GLU A 43 44.41 42.03 4.59
C GLU A 43 44.84 40.60 4.91
N ARG A 44 45.93 40.42 5.68
CA ARG A 44 46.35 39.10 6.16
C ARG A 44 45.30 38.46 7.06
N GLU A 45 44.68 39.23 7.97
CA GLU A 45 43.60 38.72 8.83
C GLU A 45 42.35 38.35 8.02
N LYS A 46 41.90 39.22 7.11
CA LYS A 46 40.77 38.94 6.20
C LYS A 46 41.02 37.70 5.35
N ASN A 47 42.24 37.50 4.86
CA ASN A 47 42.60 36.31 4.09
C ASN A 47 42.69 35.05 4.97
N LYS A 48 43.20 35.15 6.21
CA LYS A 48 43.19 34.06 7.19
C LYS A 48 41.77 33.58 7.48
N VAL A 49 40.85 34.50 7.79
CA VAL A 49 39.43 34.18 8.05
C VAL A 49 38.77 33.52 6.84
N LYS A 50 39.03 33.99 5.62
CA LYS A 50 38.53 33.34 4.38
C LYS A 50 39.07 31.93 4.17
N LEU A 51 40.35 31.68 4.53
CA LEU A 51 40.95 30.35 4.43
C LEU A 51 40.35 29.40 5.49
N GLU A 52 40.25 29.84 6.74
CA GLU A 52 39.62 29.06 7.83
C GLU A 52 38.15 28.73 7.53
N GLU A 53 37.40 29.67 6.93
CA GLU A 53 36.00 29.45 6.54
C GLU A 53 35.88 28.44 5.37
N LYS A 54 36.77 28.53 4.39
CA LYS A 54 36.88 27.56 3.28
C LYS A 54 37.31 26.17 3.77
N GLU A 55 38.17 26.09 4.78
CA GLU A 55 38.60 24.85 5.40
C GLU A 55 37.47 24.20 6.21
N LYS A 56 36.75 24.97 7.03
CA LYS A 56 35.55 24.49 7.75
C LYS A 56 34.48 23.98 6.78
N LEU A 57 34.24 24.67 5.67
CA LEU A 57 33.31 24.18 4.62
C LEU A 57 33.78 22.86 3.99
N ARG A 58 35.09 22.65 3.83
CA ARG A 58 35.65 21.38 3.34
C ARG A 58 35.50 20.26 4.38
N GLN A 59 35.84 20.52 5.63
CA GLN A 59 35.69 19.54 6.73
C GLN A 59 34.22 19.12 6.89
N LEU A 60 33.27 20.06 6.85
CA LEU A 60 31.84 19.74 6.89
C LEU A 60 31.40 18.84 5.73
N LYS A 61 31.88 19.10 4.51
CA LYS A 61 31.59 18.26 3.34
C LYS A 61 32.18 16.86 3.45
N VAL A 62 33.39 16.71 4.02
CA VAL A 62 34.00 15.39 4.26
C VAL A 62 33.18 14.61 5.29
N VAL A 63 32.81 15.22 6.42
CA VAL A 63 31.97 14.57 7.44
C VAL A 63 30.58 14.21 6.91
N GLU A 64 29.99 15.07 6.08
CA GLU A 64 28.70 14.79 5.42
C GLU A 64 28.82 13.63 4.41
N GLN A 65 29.90 13.59 3.63
CA GLN A 65 30.20 12.49 2.70
C GLN A 65 30.47 11.17 3.44
N GLU A 66 31.28 11.17 4.50
CA GLU A 66 31.53 10.00 5.36
C GLU A 66 30.23 9.49 5.99
N ARG A 67 29.33 10.38 6.40
CA ARG A 67 27.99 10.00 6.89
C ARG A 67 27.17 9.32 5.79
N LEU A 68 27.14 9.87 4.58
CA LEU A 68 26.41 9.30 3.44
C LEU A 68 26.98 7.93 3.02
N GLU A 69 28.30 7.80 2.98
CA GLU A 69 28.99 6.54 2.70
C GLU A 69 28.72 5.49 3.80
N SER A 70 28.70 5.89 5.07
CA SER A 70 28.35 5.01 6.19
C SER A 70 26.90 4.51 6.12
N VAL A 71 25.94 5.39 5.80
CA VAL A 71 24.53 5.01 5.59
C VAL A 71 24.38 4.10 4.38
N TYR A 72 25.06 4.40 3.26
CA TYR A 72 25.10 3.60 2.05
C TYR A 72 25.63 2.19 2.31
N HIS A 73 26.83 2.07 2.88
CA HIS A 73 27.44 0.77 3.20
C HIS A 73 26.67 0.01 4.28
N GLY A 74 26.03 0.71 5.22
CA GLY A 74 25.14 0.11 6.21
C GLY A 74 23.92 -0.56 5.58
N LEU A 75 23.31 0.04 4.55
CA LEU A 75 22.19 -0.59 3.83
C LEU A 75 22.67 -1.67 2.85
N LEU A 76 23.75 -1.42 2.11
CA LEU A 76 24.34 -2.41 1.21
C LEU A 76 24.78 -3.67 1.96
N GLY A 77 25.35 -3.52 3.16
CA GLY A 77 25.72 -4.63 4.03
C GLY A 77 24.51 -5.47 4.45
N LYS A 78 23.40 -4.82 4.85
CA LYS A 78 22.14 -5.53 5.17
C LYS A 78 21.59 -6.33 3.99
N PHE A 79 21.64 -5.78 2.77
CA PHE A 79 21.18 -6.48 1.57
C PHE A 79 22.14 -7.57 1.08
N SER A 80 23.41 -7.52 1.50
CA SER A 80 24.42 -8.53 1.14
C SER A 80 24.52 -9.68 2.14
N ASP A 81 23.86 -9.55 3.30
CA ASP A 81 23.84 -10.56 4.36
C ASP A 81 22.78 -11.63 4.05
N PRO A 82 23.16 -12.91 3.84
CA PRO A 82 22.21 -13.98 3.52
C PRO A 82 21.25 -14.31 4.67
N GLU A 83 21.55 -13.92 5.91
CA GLU A 83 20.67 -14.17 7.07
C GLU A 83 19.61 -13.08 7.28
N VAL A 84 19.70 -11.96 6.55
CA VAL A 84 18.69 -10.91 6.62
C VAL A 84 17.45 -11.30 5.80
N THR A 85 16.35 -11.56 6.50
CA THR A 85 15.01 -11.65 5.90
C THR A 85 14.55 -10.27 5.42
N PHE A 86 14.20 -10.16 4.15
CA PHE A 86 13.66 -8.96 3.54
C PHE A 86 12.32 -8.56 4.18
N GLN A 87 12.17 -7.28 4.52
CA GLN A 87 10.92 -6.69 5.03
C GLN A 87 10.46 -5.57 4.11
N ASP A 88 9.15 -5.34 3.97
CA ASP A 88 8.62 -4.28 3.09
C ASP A 88 9.09 -2.87 3.47
N SER A 89 9.50 -2.66 4.72
CA SER A 89 10.18 -1.44 5.18
C SER A 89 11.48 -1.16 4.40
N PHE A 90 12.15 -2.18 3.87
CA PHE A 90 13.38 -2.04 3.10
C PHE A 90 13.17 -1.35 1.75
N TRP A 91 11.96 -1.38 1.17
CA TRP A 91 11.64 -0.53 0.02
C TRP A 91 11.70 0.95 0.38
N THR A 92 11.23 1.31 1.58
CA THR A 92 11.29 2.69 2.09
C THR A 92 12.73 3.07 2.45
N ASP A 93 13.51 2.16 3.05
CA ASP A 93 14.94 2.39 3.32
C ASP A 93 15.75 2.58 2.02
N LEU A 94 15.52 1.75 1.00
CA LEU A 94 16.15 1.90 -0.32
C LEU A 94 15.86 3.29 -0.92
N VAL A 95 14.58 3.71 -0.92
CA VAL A 95 14.14 5.00 -1.45
C VAL A 95 14.79 6.17 -0.67
N ASN A 96 14.80 6.12 0.66
CA ASN A 96 15.39 7.16 1.51
C ASN A 96 16.91 7.26 1.36
N VAL A 97 17.63 6.12 1.44
CA VAL A 97 19.09 6.10 1.32
C VAL A 97 19.53 6.52 -0.08
N THR A 98 18.78 6.13 -1.12
CA THR A 98 19.02 6.58 -2.49
C THR A 98 18.80 8.09 -2.64
N GLN A 99 17.77 8.66 -2.01
CA GLN A 99 17.55 10.12 -2.00
C GLN A 99 18.73 10.85 -1.35
N GLU A 100 19.16 10.40 -0.17
CA GLU A 100 20.28 11.00 0.56
C GLU A 100 21.62 10.87 -0.20
N SER A 101 21.93 9.69 -0.77
CA SER A 101 23.23 9.43 -1.41
C SER A 101 23.38 10.06 -2.79
N THR A 102 22.27 10.30 -3.51
CA THR A 102 22.28 10.91 -4.86
C THR A 102 21.99 12.41 -4.85
N GLY A 103 21.43 12.94 -3.75
CA GLY A 103 20.95 14.32 -3.69
C GLY A 103 19.70 14.58 -4.55
N ALA A 104 18.95 13.53 -4.89
CA ALA A 104 17.67 13.63 -5.59
C ALA A 104 16.65 14.47 -4.80
N SER A 105 15.82 15.22 -5.51
CA SER A 105 14.70 15.97 -4.91
C SER A 105 13.55 15.03 -4.55
N ALA A 106 13.26 14.06 -5.42
CA ALA A 106 12.31 12.98 -5.17
C ALA A 106 12.87 11.63 -5.63
N VAL A 107 12.49 10.55 -4.95
CA VAL A 107 12.76 9.16 -5.34
C VAL A 107 11.48 8.35 -5.15
N TYR A 108 11.16 7.49 -6.11
CA TYR A 108 9.94 6.67 -6.12
C TYR A 108 10.15 5.35 -6.85
N LEU A 109 9.53 4.29 -6.35
CA LEU A 109 9.65 2.92 -6.83
C LEU A 109 8.38 2.54 -7.58
N GLY A 110 8.52 2.26 -8.87
CA GLY A 110 7.49 1.75 -9.75
C GLY A 110 7.53 0.23 -9.87
N LEU A 111 6.39 -0.45 -9.74
CA LEU A 111 6.19 -1.87 -10.02
C LEU A 111 5.56 -2.02 -11.40
N LEU A 112 6.07 -2.92 -12.24
CA LEU A 112 5.42 -3.28 -13.50
C LEU A 112 4.30 -4.29 -13.22
N ASP A 113 3.05 -3.84 -13.37
CA ASP A 113 1.87 -4.68 -13.32
C ASP A 113 1.51 -5.14 -14.74
N GLU A 114 1.47 -6.47 -14.97
CA GLU A 114 1.06 -7.05 -16.25
C GLU A 114 -0.46 -7.14 -16.44
N GLU A 115 -1.23 -7.10 -15.34
CA GLU A 115 -2.67 -7.32 -15.31
C GLU A 115 -3.40 -6.13 -14.64
N GLY A 116 -4.12 -5.32 -15.44
CA GLY A 116 -4.83 -4.12 -14.99
C GLY A 116 -6.34 -4.15 -15.23
N GLU A 117 -7.12 -3.67 -14.26
CA GLU A 117 -8.56 -3.45 -14.41
C GLU A 117 -8.83 -2.18 -15.24
N GLY A 118 -9.04 -2.34 -16.55
CA GLY A 118 -9.65 -1.32 -17.42
C GLY A 118 -8.75 -0.69 -18.48
N GLU A 119 -7.42 -0.84 -18.38
CA GLU A 119 -6.48 -0.40 -19.42
C GLU A 119 -5.88 -1.61 -20.16
N SER A 120 -5.78 -1.51 -21.49
CA SER A 120 -5.37 -2.60 -22.37
C SER A 120 -3.84 -2.74 -22.45
N GLY A 121 -3.20 -3.15 -21.35
CA GLY A 121 -1.78 -3.52 -21.36
C GLY A 121 -1.10 -3.39 -20.00
N PRO A 122 0.19 -3.79 -19.91
CA PRO A 122 0.98 -3.59 -18.71
C PRO A 122 1.17 -2.09 -18.42
N TYR A 123 1.21 -1.74 -17.15
CA TYR A 123 1.38 -0.37 -16.66
C TYR A 123 2.34 -0.36 -15.46
N ILE A 124 2.90 0.81 -15.12
CA ILE A 124 3.75 0.96 -13.94
C ILE A 124 2.95 1.67 -12.84
N SER A 125 2.80 1.02 -11.68
CA SER A 125 2.18 1.56 -10.46
C SER A 125 3.27 2.00 -9.47
N TYR A 126 3.08 3.10 -8.74
CA TYR A 126 4.09 3.62 -7.80
C TYR A 126 3.67 3.37 -6.34
N GLU A 127 4.43 2.51 -5.64
CA GLU A 127 4.04 2.03 -4.29
C GLU A 127 4.85 2.67 -3.16
N ALA A 128 6.15 2.89 -3.34
CA ALA A 128 7.03 3.52 -2.36
C ALA A 128 7.63 4.82 -2.89
N PHE A 129 7.72 5.85 -2.05
CA PHE A 129 8.13 7.20 -2.47
C PHE A 129 8.69 8.03 -1.29
N THR A 130 9.52 9.02 -1.61
CA THR A 130 10.06 9.99 -0.64
C THR A 130 8.98 10.92 -0.09
N LYS A 131 9.18 11.43 1.13
CA LYS A 131 8.29 12.42 1.77
C LYS A 131 8.12 13.64 0.87
N GLY A 132 6.86 14.01 0.59
CA GLY A 132 6.51 15.08 -0.36
C GLY A 132 6.18 14.61 -1.78
N SER A 133 6.39 13.32 -2.09
CA SER A 133 6.05 12.70 -3.39
C SER A 133 4.78 11.83 -3.34
N GLU A 134 3.98 11.98 -2.27
CA GLU A 134 2.74 11.22 -1.99
C GLU A 134 1.72 11.24 -3.14
N LEU A 135 1.74 12.28 -3.99
CA LEU A 135 0.87 12.45 -5.15
C LEU A 135 1.08 11.39 -6.25
N LEU A 136 2.17 10.61 -6.18
CA LEU A 136 2.44 9.48 -7.08
C LEU A 136 1.76 8.18 -6.67
N ALA A 137 1.36 8.01 -5.41
CA ALA A 137 0.81 6.76 -4.86
C ALA A 137 -0.43 6.22 -5.60
N ASP A 138 -1.19 7.12 -6.24
CA ASP A 138 -2.40 6.81 -7.02
C ASP A 138 -2.21 7.05 -8.53
N LYS A 139 -0.97 7.24 -8.99
CA LYS A 139 -0.64 7.41 -10.41
C LYS A 139 -0.25 6.08 -11.02
N ILE A 140 -0.61 5.91 -12.29
CA ILE A 140 -0.12 4.84 -13.15
C ILE A 140 0.56 5.47 -14.35
N LEU A 141 1.58 4.82 -14.87
CA LEU A 141 2.19 5.14 -16.16
C LEU A 141 1.72 4.08 -17.18
N PRO A 142 0.86 4.44 -18.15
CA PRO A 142 0.38 3.48 -19.16
C PRO A 142 1.52 2.92 -20.02
N LYS A 143 1.25 1.79 -20.68
CA LYS A 143 2.19 1.13 -21.59
C LYS A 143 2.81 2.13 -22.57
N GLU A 144 4.12 2.03 -22.79
CA GLU A 144 4.90 2.82 -23.78
C GLU A 144 4.80 4.36 -23.59
N THR A 145 4.17 4.83 -22.52
CA THR A 145 4.08 6.24 -22.19
C THR A 145 5.25 6.62 -21.28
N GLY A 146 6.12 7.51 -21.73
CA GLY A 146 7.26 7.97 -20.92
C GLY A 146 8.54 7.17 -21.13
N VAL A 147 9.68 7.87 -21.07
CA VAL A 147 11.04 7.32 -21.10
C VAL A 147 11.33 6.22 -20.07
N THR A 148 10.58 6.15 -18.97
CA THR A 148 10.75 5.17 -17.87
C THR A 148 10.73 3.72 -18.37
N TRP A 149 9.95 3.43 -19.42
CA TRP A 149 9.88 2.12 -20.06
C TRP A 149 11.21 1.65 -20.69
N GLY A 150 12.13 2.58 -20.98
CA GLY A 150 13.48 2.24 -21.44
C GLY A 150 14.21 1.35 -20.46
N ALA A 151 14.13 1.63 -19.16
CA ALA A 151 14.81 0.87 -18.11
C ALA A 151 14.30 -0.58 -18.00
N LEU A 152 13.05 -0.83 -18.40
CA LEU A 152 12.43 -2.16 -18.36
C LEU A 152 12.53 -2.92 -19.69
N THR A 153 13.16 -2.33 -20.72
CA THR A 153 13.49 -3.03 -21.96
C THR A 153 14.61 -4.04 -21.70
N GLU A 154 14.35 -5.30 -22.03
CA GLU A 154 15.31 -6.40 -21.89
C GLU A 154 16.18 -6.51 -23.15
N ASN A 155 17.50 -6.58 -22.97
CA ASN A 155 18.50 -6.65 -24.04
C ASN A 155 18.27 -5.63 -25.19
N PRO A 156 18.22 -4.32 -24.89
CA PRO A 156 17.99 -3.28 -25.90
C PRO A 156 19.08 -3.28 -26.98
N ALA A 157 18.67 -3.10 -28.24
CA ALA A 157 19.58 -2.99 -29.38
C ALA A 157 20.43 -1.70 -29.29
N GLU A 158 21.57 -1.63 -29.99
CA GLU A 158 22.42 -0.42 -29.93
C GLU A 158 21.71 0.87 -30.38
N GLU A 159 20.77 0.75 -31.32
CA GLU A 159 19.91 1.85 -31.79
C GLU A 159 18.94 2.36 -30.69
N ASP A 160 18.47 1.46 -29.81
CA ASP A 160 17.59 1.80 -28.69
C ASP A 160 18.30 2.67 -27.64
N PHE A 161 19.64 2.63 -27.53
CA PHE A 161 20.34 3.42 -26.50
C PHE A 161 20.16 4.92 -26.70
N ALA A 162 20.24 5.39 -27.95
CA ALA A 162 20.00 6.78 -28.28
C ALA A 162 18.50 7.14 -28.20
N ALA A 163 17.61 6.25 -28.68
CA ALA A 163 16.18 6.51 -28.75
C ALA A 163 15.48 6.48 -27.37
N LYS A 164 15.94 5.63 -26.45
CA LYS A 164 15.37 5.45 -25.10
C LYS A 164 16.22 6.09 -23.99
N TYR A 165 17.23 6.90 -24.35
CA TYR A 165 18.13 7.60 -23.42
C TYR A 165 18.82 6.67 -22.41
N LEU A 166 19.24 5.49 -22.87
CA LEU A 166 19.87 4.47 -22.01
C LEU A 166 21.33 4.83 -21.74
N TRP A 167 21.68 4.85 -20.46
CA TRP A 167 23.03 5.09 -19.98
C TRP A 167 23.75 3.75 -19.78
N LYS A 168 24.84 3.54 -20.53
CA LYS A 168 25.78 2.44 -20.30
C LYS A 168 26.64 2.82 -19.07
N PRO A 169 26.59 2.09 -17.95
CA PRO A 169 27.47 2.36 -16.80
C PRO A 169 28.94 2.32 -17.24
N PRO A 170 29.83 3.14 -16.66
CA PRO A 170 31.26 3.06 -16.93
C PRO A 170 31.74 1.64 -16.65
N SER A 171 32.09 0.91 -17.71
CA SER A 171 32.65 -0.42 -17.56
C SER A 171 34.02 -0.23 -16.91
N VAL A 172 34.16 -0.69 -15.66
CA VAL A 172 35.47 -0.93 -15.08
C VAL A 172 36.02 -2.15 -15.83
N GLU A 173 36.57 -1.90 -17.01
CA GLU A 173 37.24 -2.95 -17.78
C GLU A 173 38.35 -3.50 -16.87
N PRO A 174 38.29 -4.78 -16.47
CA PRO A 174 39.37 -5.36 -15.70
C PRO A 174 40.64 -5.21 -16.54
N VAL A 175 41.64 -4.51 -16.00
CA VAL A 175 42.89 -4.17 -16.71
C VAL A 175 43.37 -5.41 -17.43
N ALA A 176 43.27 -5.41 -18.76
CA ALA A 176 43.31 -6.63 -19.53
C ALA A 176 44.63 -7.36 -19.25
N ALA A 177 44.54 -8.49 -18.56
CA ALA A 177 45.65 -9.43 -18.51
C ALA A 177 45.96 -9.78 -19.96
N GLU A 178 47.20 -9.55 -20.40
CA GLU A 178 47.58 -9.69 -21.80
C GLU A 178 47.11 -11.06 -22.32
N PRO A 179 46.26 -11.10 -23.36
CA PRO A 179 45.56 -12.32 -23.72
C PRO A 179 46.56 -13.40 -24.09
N VAL A 180 46.42 -14.57 -23.45
CA VAL A 180 47.17 -15.77 -23.85
C VAL A 180 46.79 -16.07 -25.29
N GLU A 181 47.80 -16.04 -26.17
CA GLU A 181 47.65 -16.05 -27.63
C GLU A 181 46.99 -17.36 -28.13
N GLY A 182 45.66 -17.40 -28.18
CA GLY A 182 44.91 -18.55 -28.70
C GLY A 182 43.45 -18.73 -28.25
N GLU A 183 42.99 -18.11 -27.15
CA GLU A 183 41.59 -18.22 -26.72
C GLU A 183 40.72 -17.09 -27.30
N GLU A 184 39.50 -17.42 -27.75
CA GLU A 184 38.50 -16.42 -28.11
C GLU A 184 38.16 -15.57 -26.88
N PRO A 185 38.07 -14.22 -26.99
CA PRO A 185 37.79 -13.38 -25.84
C PRO A 185 36.46 -13.80 -25.19
N PRO A 186 36.41 -14.08 -23.88
CA PRO A 186 35.17 -14.46 -23.21
C PRO A 186 34.13 -13.36 -23.43
N GLU A 187 32.94 -13.74 -23.89
CA GLU A 187 31.86 -12.79 -24.16
C GLU A 187 31.61 -11.93 -22.92
N LYS A 188 31.75 -10.61 -23.07
CA LYS A 188 31.57 -9.68 -21.94
C LYS A 188 30.15 -9.87 -21.40
N PRO A 189 29.95 -10.10 -20.09
CA PRO A 189 28.64 -10.38 -19.55
C PRO A 189 27.69 -9.20 -19.78
N THR A 190 26.76 -9.37 -20.72
CA THR A 190 25.77 -8.36 -21.09
C THR A 190 24.76 -8.22 -19.96
N VAL A 191 24.65 -7.02 -19.39
CA VAL A 191 23.63 -6.72 -18.38
C VAL A 191 22.28 -6.61 -19.11
N PRO A 192 21.25 -7.38 -18.73
CA PRO A 192 20.01 -7.45 -19.52
C PRO A 192 19.16 -6.17 -19.46
N TYR A 193 19.41 -5.27 -18.50
CA TYR A 193 18.69 -4.01 -18.31
C TYR A 193 19.66 -2.86 -18.07
N TYR A 194 19.37 -1.69 -18.64
CA TYR A 194 20.20 -0.49 -18.57
C TYR A 194 19.41 0.68 -17.95
N PRO A 195 20.03 1.52 -17.09
CA PRO A 195 19.41 2.76 -16.63
C PRO A 195 19.02 3.71 -17.77
N VAL A 196 17.97 4.51 -17.56
CA VAL A 196 17.65 5.68 -18.39
C VAL A 196 18.16 6.92 -17.68
N SER A 197 18.96 7.77 -18.33
CA SER A 197 19.50 8.99 -17.73
C SER A 197 19.29 10.21 -18.63
N ILE A 198 18.59 11.22 -18.10
CA ILE A 198 18.23 12.45 -18.81
C ILE A 198 18.75 13.65 -18.00
N PRO A 199 19.83 14.31 -18.44
CA PRO A 199 20.40 15.46 -17.72
C PRO A 199 19.47 16.68 -17.63
N CYS A 200 18.57 16.84 -18.60
CA CYS A 200 17.62 17.95 -18.68
C CYS A 200 16.29 17.46 -19.26
N VAL A 201 15.25 17.36 -18.42
CA VAL A 201 13.96 16.76 -18.81
C VAL A 201 13.17 17.58 -19.85
N THR A 202 13.48 18.86 -20.04
CA THR A 202 12.82 19.70 -21.06
C THR A 202 13.38 19.51 -22.46
N ASP A 203 14.54 18.87 -22.58
CA ASP A 203 15.20 18.62 -23.87
C ASP A 203 14.65 17.35 -24.55
N VAL A 204 13.88 16.54 -23.80
CA VAL A 204 13.29 15.27 -24.20
C VAL A 204 11.76 15.37 -24.15
N LYS A 205 11.09 15.21 -25.29
CA LYS A 205 9.63 15.37 -25.41
C LYS A 205 8.86 14.16 -24.89
N GLU A 206 9.56 13.04 -24.82
CA GLU A 206 9.09 11.71 -24.44
C GLU A 206 9.00 11.56 -22.91
N VAL A 207 9.42 12.57 -22.13
CA VAL A 207 9.24 12.57 -20.66
C VAL A 207 7.77 12.81 -20.32
N HIS A 208 7.18 11.87 -19.57
CA HIS A 208 5.83 12.03 -19.03
C HIS A 208 5.88 12.78 -17.70
N TYR A 209 5.09 13.85 -17.57
CA TYR A 209 4.95 14.63 -16.34
C TYR A 209 3.57 14.39 -15.72
N PHE A 210 3.53 13.94 -14.47
CA PHE A 210 2.26 13.74 -13.74
C PHE A 210 1.61 15.04 -13.22
N GLU A 211 2.33 16.16 -13.31
CA GLU A 211 1.93 17.51 -12.93
C GLU A 211 2.49 18.55 -13.93
N MET A 212 2.63 19.81 -13.52
CA MET A 212 3.34 20.85 -14.25
C MET A 212 4.79 20.47 -14.56
N THR A 213 5.24 20.84 -15.76
CA THR A 213 6.63 20.72 -16.20
C THR A 213 7.58 21.52 -15.30
N ARG A 214 8.72 20.93 -14.92
CA ARG A 214 9.75 21.55 -14.08
C ARG A 214 11.13 21.25 -14.66
N LEU A 215 12.09 22.17 -14.46
CA LEU A 215 13.47 21.99 -14.89
C LEU A 215 14.25 21.08 -13.93
N GLY A 216 14.98 20.10 -14.45
CA GLY A 216 15.77 19.15 -13.67
C GLY A 216 16.28 17.99 -14.52
N ALA A 217 16.93 17.04 -13.86
CA ALA A 217 17.32 15.76 -14.42
C ALA A 217 16.36 14.65 -13.97
N PHE A 218 16.30 13.57 -14.74
CA PHE A 218 15.54 12.35 -14.44
C PHE A 218 16.43 11.12 -14.66
N LEU A 219 16.31 10.15 -13.77
CA LEU A 219 17.06 8.90 -13.78
C LEU A 219 16.11 7.76 -13.42
N ALA A 220 16.04 6.72 -14.25
CA ALA A 220 15.29 5.51 -13.96
C ALA A 220 16.24 4.30 -13.92
N LEU A 221 16.37 3.69 -12.75
CA LEU A 221 17.23 2.53 -12.50
C LEU A 221 16.40 1.24 -12.56
N PRO A 222 16.77 0.24 -13.37
CA PRO A 222 16.11 -1.06 -13.34
C PRO A 222 16.38 -1.78 -12.01
N LEU A 223 15.31 -2.29 -11.41
CA LEU A 223 15.35 -3.20 -10.28
C LEU A 223 14.57 -4.45 -10.70
N VAL A 224 15.26 -5.40 -11.32
CA VAL A 224 14.67 -6.65 -11.82
C VAL A 224 15.25 -7.80 -10.98
N TYR A 225 14.36 -8.61 -10.42
CA TYR A 225 14.72 -9.78 -9.62
C TYR A 225 13.85 -10.98 -9.99
N GLN A 226 14.29 -12.18 -9.62
CA GLN A 226 13.48 -13.39 -9.79
C GLN A 226 12.64 -13.57 -8.54
N SER A 227 11.31 -13.46 -8.69
CA SER A 227 10.37 -13.82 -7.62
C SER A 227 10.09 -15.31 -7.67
N TYR A 228 10.09 -15.94 -6.50
CA TYR A 228 9.79 -17.34 -6.30
C TYR A 228 8.40 -17.55 -5.68
N TYR A 229 7.60 -16.49 -5.56
CA TYR A 229 6.20 -16.56 -5.15
C TYR A 229 5.29 -17.09 -6.29
N THR A 230 5.63 -18.24 -6.85
CA THR A 230 4.93 -18.90 -7.96
C THR A 230 4.52 -20.32 -7.57
N SER A 231 3.45 -20.84 -8.18
CA SER A 231 3.03 -22.24 -8.03
C SER A 231 4.15 -23.22 -8.40
N ASP A 232 4.93 -22.88 -9.42
CA ASP A 232 5.99 -23.71 -9.98
C ASP A 232 7.19 -23.79 -9.02
N ALA A 233 7.62 -22.67 -8.44
CA ALA A 233 8.67 -22.65 -7.44
C ALA A 233 8.25 -23.39 -6.15
N TYR A 234 6.99 -23.28 -5.74
CA TYR A 234 6.47 -24.07 -4.61
C TYR A 234 6.43 -25.58 -4.92
N ALA A 235 6.05 -25.96 -6.14
CA ALA A 235 6.11 -27.37 -6.56
C ALA A 235 7.56 -27.90 -6.60
N ASP A 236 8.51 -27.11 -7.12
CA ASP A 236 9.93 -27.43 -7.14
C ASP A 236 10.48 -27.62 -5.71
N ALA A 237 10.19 -26.67 -4.80
CA ALA A 237 10.59 -26.75 -3.39
C ALA A 237 10.00 -27.98 -2.69
N LYS A 238 8.72 -28.29 -2.93
CA LYS A 238 8.10 -29.51 -2.41
C LYS A 238 8.81 -30.77 -2.90
N THR A 239 9.11 -30.87 -4.20
CA THR A 239 9.85 -32.04 -4.72
C THR A 239 11.26 -32.15 -4.15
N PHE A 240 11.94 -31.03 -3.91
CA PHE A 240 13.27 -31.01 -3.30
C PHE A 240 13.26 -31.52 -1.86
N GLU A 241 12.31 -31.08 -1.04
CA GLU A 241 12.18 -31.54 0.34
C GLU A 241 11.64 -32.97 0.46
N ASP A 242 10.75 -33.41 -0.45
CA ASP A 242 10.33 -34.81 -0.55
C ASP A 242 11.52 -35.73 -0.93
N GLU A 243 12.36 -35.32 -1.89
CA GLU A 243 13.62 -36.03 -2.24
C GLU A 243 14.58 -36.11 -1.03
N LYS A 244 14.78 -34.99 -0.33
CA LYS A 244 15.67 -34.88 0.84
C LYS A 244 15.16 -35.72 2.02
N LYS A 245 13.86 -35.76 2.26
CA LYS A 245 13.21 -36.64 3.26
C LYS A 245 13.36 -38.12 2.89
N ALA A 246 13.23 -38.46 1.60
CA ALA A 246 13.44 -39.82 1.12
C ALA A 246 14.92 -40.27 1.21
N GLU A 247 15.87 -39.39 0.90
CA GLU A 247 17.30 -39.66 1.03
C GLU A 247 17.73 -39.78 2.50
N ALA A 248 17.24 -38.90 3.37
CA ALA A 248 17.47 -38.99 4.82
C ALA A 248 16.95 -40.32 5.38
N LYS A 249 15.71 -40.71 5.03
CA LYS A 249 15.14 -42.00 5.42
C LYS A 249 15.95 -43.19 4.89
N LYS A 250 16.38 -43.16 3.63
CA LYS A 250 17.25 -44.20 3.06
C LYS A 250 18.58 -44.31 3.80
N ARG A 251 19.16 -43.17 4.21
CA ARG A 251 20.40 -43.13 5.01
C ARG A 251 20.19 -43.65 6.43
N GLU A 252 19.04 -43.37 7.06
CA GLU A 252 18.65 -43.96 8.34
C GLU A 252 18.45 -45.48 8.24
N GLU A 253 17.80 -45.96 7.18
CA GLU A 253 17.62 -47.39 6.91
C GLU A 253 18.97 -48.09 6.64
N GLU A 254 19.87 -47.48 5.87
CA GLU A 254 21.22 -47.99 5.62
C GLU A 254 22.08 -47.98 6.91
N ALA A 255 21.99 -46.94 7.73
CA ALA A 255 22.69 -46.87 9.01
C ALA A 255 22.14 -47.87 10.03
N ALA A 256 20.82 -48.07 10.08
CA ALA A 256 20.18 -49.08 10.92
C ALA A 256 20.52 -50.51 10.46
N ALA A 257 20.59 -50.76 9.14
CA ALA A 257 21.03 -52.03 8.59
C ALA A 257 22.52 -52.30 8.90
N ALA A 258 23.39 -51.29 8.80
CA ALA A 258 24.80 -51.40 9.16
C ALA A 258 24.99 -51.66 10.68
N ALA A 259 24.21 -50.98 11.54
CA ALA A 259 24.22 -51.22 12.97
C ALA A 259 23.72 -52.63 13.33
N ALA A 260 22.63 -53.09 12.70
CA ALA A 260 22.11 -54.44 12.91
C ALA A 260 23.07 -55.53 12.41
N ALA A 261 23.79 -55.30 11.31
CA ALA A 261 24.84 -56.20 10.82
C ALA A 261 26.03 -56.27 11.79
N ALA A 262 26.42 -55.14 12.40
CA ALA A 262 27.46 -55.09 13.43
C ALA A 262 27.03 -55.82 14.72
N GLU A 263 25.77 -55.70 15.16
CA GLU A 263 25.24 -56.44 16.31
C GLU A 263 25.05 -57.95 16.05
N ALA A 264 24.78 -58.34 14.79
CA ALA A 264 24.60 -59.75 14.41
C ALA A 264 25.88 -60.60 14.53
N GLY A 265 27.04 -59.98 14.74
CA GLY A 265 28.28 -60.69 15.09
C GLY A 265 28.91 -61.48 13.94
N GLU A 266 28.61 -61.13 12.68
CA GLU A 266 29.30 -61.66 11.50
C GLU A 266 30.70 -61.03 11.39
N ALA A 267 31.57 -61.45 12.32
CA ALA A 267 32.96 -61.01 12.40
C ALA A 267 33.75 -61.54 11.20
N VAL A 268 33.83 -60.73 10.15
CA VAL A 268 34.84 -60.89 9.11
C VAL A 268 36.20 -60.63 9.76
N GLU A 269 36.95 -61.69 10.06
CA GLU A 269 38.37 -61.62 10.46
C GLU A 269 39.20 -61.10 9.27
N GLY A 270 39.23 -59.78 9.10
CA GLY A 270 40.00 -59.07 8.09
C GLY A 270 40.34 -57.67 8.58
N GLU A 271 41.62 -57.31 8.52
CA GLU A 271 42.26 -56.08 9.01
C GLU A 271 41.37 -54.86 9.28
N ALA A 272 41.47 -54.34 10.51
CA ALA A 272 40.81 -53.13 10.97
C ALA A 272 41.38 -51.87 10.30
N GLU A 273 41.01 -51.64 9.05
CA GLU A 273 41.14 -50.35 8.39
C GLU A 273 40.20 -49.35 9.08
N LYS A 274 40.68 -48.12 9.33
CA LYS A 274 39.91 -47.10 10.07
C LYS A 274 38.57 -46.84 9.37
N PRO A 275 37.49 -46.53 10.13
CA PRO A 275 36.26 -46.05 9.51
C PRO A 275 36.60 -44.82 8.68
N ALA A 276 36.41 -44.93 7.36
CA ALA A 276 36.59 -43.82 6.44
C ALA A 276 35.65 -42.69 6.88
N GLU A 277 36.23 -41.54 7.18
CA GLU A 277 35.52 -40.34 7.60
C GLU A 277 34.53 -39.98 6.49
N ALA A 278 33.23 -40.20 6.77
CA ALA A 278 32.20 -40.20 5.73
C ALA A 278 32.23 -38.87 4.98
N GLU A 279 32.48 -38.94 3.66
CA GLU A 279 32.66 -37.76 2.83
C GLU A 279 31.48 -36.79 3.03
N PRO A 280 31.73 -35.48 3.21
CA PRO A 280 30.68 -34.51 3.43
C PRO A 280 29.79 -34.46 2.19
N VAL A 281 28.59 -35.03 2.30
CA VAL A 281 27.60 -35.07 1.21
C VAL A 281 27.39 -33.65 0.68
N GLU A 282 27.69 -33.46 -0.60
CA GLU A 282 27.52 -32.16 -1.25
C GLU A 282 26.06 -31.75 -1.16
N VAL A 283 25.79 -30.64 -0.44
CA VAL A 283 24.43 -30.14 -0.26
C VAL A 283 23.89 -29.68 -1.61
N LYS A 284 23.05 -30.53 -2.23
CA LYS A 284 22.36 -30.25 -3.49
C LYS A 284 21.68 -28.89 -3.38
N LYS A 285 22.20 -27.89 -4.11
CA LYS A 285 21.65 -26.54 -4.09
C LYS A 285 20.23 -26.58 -4.67
N MET A 286 19.25 -26.13 -3.90
CA MET A 286 17.88 -25.97 -4.36
C MET A 286 17.83 -24.95 -5.51
N VAL A 287 17.24 -25.34 -6.64
CA VAL A 287 17.06 -24.51 -7.84
C VAL A 287 15.57 -24.43 -8.14
N LEU A 288 14.97 -23.26 -7.89
CA LEU A 288 13.54 -23.00 -8.09
C LEU A 288 13.29 -22.25 -9.40
N ARG A 289 12.16 -22.48 -10.05
CA ARG A 289 11.72 -21.72 -11.24
C ARG A 289 11.02 -20.41 -10.86
N GLY A 290 11.78 -19.32 -10.84
CA GLY A 290 11.26 -17.97 -10.58
C GLY A 290 10.62 -17.29 -11.80
N LYS A 291 9.76 -16.29 -11.55
CA LYS A 291 9.26 -15.33 -12.53
C LYS A 291 9.98 -13.99 -12.36
N ALA A 292 10.45 -13.38 -13.44
CA ALA A 292 11.11 -12.08 -13.39
C ALA A 292 10.10 -10.97 -13.03
N VAL A 293 10.25 -10.38 -11.84
CA VAL A 293 9.51 -9.19 -11.43
C VAL A 293 10.31 -7.96 -11.83
N LYS A 294 9.68 -7.07 -12.61
CA LYS A 294 10.31 -5.87 -13.17
C LYS A 294 9.86 -4.65 -12.36
N MET A 295 10.78 -4.01 -11.66
CA MET A 295 10.56 -2.74 -10.96
C MET A 295 11.53 -1.67 -11.47
N VAL A 296 11.21 -0.41 -11.22
CA VAL A 296 12.02 0.74 -11.63
C VAL A 296 12.12 1.75 -10.49
N LEU A 297 13.33 2.03 -10.04
CA LEU A 297 13.60 3.09 -9.07
C LEU A 297 13.86 4.39 -9.83
N CYS A 298 12.90 5.29 -9.78
CA CYS A 298 12.97 6.60 -10.42
C CYS A 298 13.47 7.66 -9.45
N LEU A 299 14.34 8.54 -9.93
CA LEU A 299 14.91 9.66 -9.20
C LEU A 299 14.78 10.92 -10.06
N ASP A 300 14.48 12.05 -9.44
CA ASP A 300 14.49 13.34 -10.14
C ASP A 300 15.08 14.48 -9.31
N THR A 301 15.52 15.54 -10.00
CA THR A 301 16.02 16.78 -9.39
C THR A 301 15.14 17.99 -9.71
N LEU A 302 13.85 17.76 -9.97
CA LEU A 302 12.91 18.75 -10.51
C LEU A 302 12.80 19.99 -9.60
N GLY A 303 13.08 21.16 -10.16
CA GLY A 303 13.13 22.45 -9.48
C GLY A 303 14.53 22.86 -8.99
N THR A 304 15.54 21.99 -9.07
CA THR A 304 16.93 22.31 -8.65
C THR A 304 17.90 22.49 -9.81
N ASN A 305 17.54 22.05 -11.02
CA ASN A 305 18.36 22.13 -12.24
C ASN A 305 19.79 21.56 -12.07
N LYS A 306 19.90 20.39 -11.41
CA LYS A 306 21.16 19.65 -11.22
C LYS A 306 21.13 18.33 -11.97
N ALA A 307 22.16 18.04 -12.76
CA ALA A 307 22.40 16.70 -13.28
C ALA A 307 22.84 15.74 -12.15
N PHE A 308 22.58 14.45 -12.32
CA PHE A 308 23.08 13.40 -11.43
C PHE A 308 24.59 13.15 -11.65
N GLU A 309 25.31 12.85 -10.57
CA GLU A 309 26.71 12.45 -10.64
C GLU A 309 26.83 10.96 -11.01
N GLU A 310 27.69 10.60 -11.96
CA GLU A 310 27.85 9.22 -12.42
C GLU A 310 28.23 8.24 -11.28
N SER A 311 29.06 8.68 -10.33
CA SER A 311 29.43 7.89 -9.14
C SER A 311 28.22 7.56 -8.25
N ALA A 312 27.21 8.43 -8.22
CA ALA A 312 25.98 8.23 -7.47
C ALA A 312 25.01 7.32 -8.24
N MET A 313 25.00 7.40 -9.57
CA MET A 313 24.22 6.49 -10.43
C MET A 313 24.71 5.03 -10.32
N VAL A 314 26.03 4.79 -10.30
CA VAL A 314 26.60 3.45 -10.08
C VAL A 314 26.21 2.90 -8.71
N ARG A 315 26.42 3.69 -7.63
CA ARG A 315 26.08 3.31 -6.25
C ARG A 315 24.59 2.97 -6.09
N ALA A 316 23.69 3.77 -6.65
CA ALA A 316 22.25 3.50 -6.59
C ALA A 316 21.88 2.22 -7.37
N LEU A 317 22.51 1.96 -8.53
CA LEU A 317 22.32 0.71 -9.28
C LEU A 317 22.83 -0.53 -8.53
N GLU A 318 23.94 -0.41 -7.79
CA GLU A 318 24.45 -1.47 -6.90
C GLU A 318 23.46 -1.78 -5.77
N LEU A 319 22.89 -0.75 -5.12
CA LEU A 319 21.83 -0.94 -4.12
C LEU A 319 20.59 -1.62 -4.69
N CYS A 320 20.12 -1.23 -5.89
CA CYS A 320 19.00 -1.91 -6.55
C CYS A 320 19.29 -3.41 -6.78
N LYS A 321 20.50 -3.76 -7.23
CA LYS A 321 20.91 -5.15 -7.44
C LYS A 321 20.96 -5.95 -6.14
N ALA A 322 21.59 -5.39 -5.09
CA ALA A 322 21.67 -6.04 -3.79
C ALA A 322 20.29 -6.21 -3.15
N CYS A 323 19.42 -5.19 -3.23
CA CYS A 323 18.04 -5.24 -2.77
C CYS A 323 17.24 -6.36 -3.46
N GLY A 324 17.31 -6.43 -4.80
CA GLY A 324 16.67 -7.51 -5.56
C GLY A 324 17.20 -8.90 -5.21
N GLN A 325 18.51 -9.05 -4.97
CA GLN A 325 19.10 -10.31 -4.51
C GLN A 325 18.64 -10.70 -3.10
N CYS A 326 18.62 -9.75 -2.15
CA CYS A 326 18.13 -9.94 -0.78
C CYS A 326 16.66 -10.40 -0.77
N LYS A 327 15.81 -9.75 -1.58
CA LYS A 327 14.41 -10.18 -1.77
C LYS A 327 14.36 -11.60 -2.34
N SER A 328 14.98 -11.87 -3.49
CA SER A 328 15.04 -13.21 -4.09
C SER A 328 15.49 -14.31 -3.12
N GLN A 329 16.52 -14.08 -2.32
CA GLN A 329 17.00 -15.05 -1.31
C GLN A 329 15.99 -15.27 -0.18
N THR A 330 15.31 -14.21 0.26
CA THR A 330 14.23 -14.29 1.23
C THR A 330 13.06 -15.12 0.71
N GLU A 331 12.65 -14.88 -0.54
CA GLU A 331 11.54 -15.64 -1.14
C GLU A 331 11.85 -17.14 -1.25
N ILE A 332 13.09 -17.51 -1.58
CA ILE A 332 13.54 -18.92 -1.57
C ILE A 332 13.40 -19.51 -0.16
N LYS A 333 13.90 -18.82 0.87
CA LYS A 333 13.81 -19.28 2.28
C LYS A 333 12.34 -19.42 2.73
N GLU A 334 11.45 -18.51 2.34
CA GLU A 334 10.04 -18.54 2.72
C GLU A 334 9.24 -19.65 2.02
N VAL A 335 9.50 -19.88 0.72
CA VAL A 335 8.85 -20.96 -0.05
C VAL A 335 9.31 -22.33 0.45
N ASP A 336 10.58 -22.48 0.80
CA ASP A 336 11.15 -23.68 1.45
C ASP A 336 10.48 -23.94 2.81
N ASN A 337 10.41 -22.93 3.68
CA ASN A 337 9.71 -23.02 4.97
C ASN A 337 8.22 -23.42 4.81
N GLN A 338 7.54 -22.92 3.77
CA GLN A 338 6.16 -23.32 3.48
C GLN A 338 6.07 -24.78 2.98
N ALA A 339 7.00 -25.23 2.14
CA ALA A 339 7.05 -26.62 1.67
C ALA A 339 7.31 -27.60 2.83
N LEU A 340 8.30 -27.30 3.68
CA LEU A 340 8.60 -28.03 4.93
C LEU A 340 7.36 -28.17 5.82
N ALA A 341 6.64 -27.07 6.08
CA ALA A 341 5.46 -27.06 6.92
C ALA A 341 4.28 -27.89 6.36
N VAL A 342 4.26 -28.17 5.05
CA VAL A 342 3.23 -29.01 4.39
C VAL A 342 3.66 -30.47 4.30
N ILE A 343 4.97 -30.76 4.27
CA ILE A 343 5.55 -32.11 4.27
C ILE A 343 5.65 -32.71 5.69
N ASP A 344 5.59 -31.87 6.73
CA ASP A 344 5.53 -32.29 8.13
C ASP A 344 4.18 -32.93 8.47
N GLU A 345 4.12 -34.26 8.30
CA GLU A 345 3.00 -35.12 8.67
C GLU A 345 2.61 -35.01 10.16
N ALA A 346 3.57 -34.74 11.05
CA ALA A 346 3.30 -34.64 12.49
C ALA A 346 2.62 -33.30 12.84
N LEU A 347 3.10 -32.20 12.26
CA LEU A 347 2.43 -30.89 12.35
C LEU A 347 1.02 -30.95 11.76
N ARG A 348 0.88 -31.57 10.58
CA ARG A 348 -0.41 -31.75 9.91
C ARG A 348 -1.38 -32.59 10.75
N ALA A 349 -0.93 -33.73 11.28
CA ALA A 349 -1.76 -34.59 12.14
C ALA A 349 -2.21 -33.86 13.41
N ALA A 350 -1.35 -33.05 14.03
CA ALA A 350 -1.70 -32.23 15.19
C ALA A 350 -2.76 -31.15 14.84
N MET A 351 -2.66 -30.52 13.66
CA MET A 351 -3.70 -29.60 13.17
C MET A 351 -5.03 -30.34 12.91
N GLU A 352 -4.99 -31.52 12.29
CA GLU A 352 -6.19 -32.34 12.03
C GLU A 352 -6.85 -32.81 13.33
N GLU A 353 -6.09 -33.18 14.37
CA GLU A 353 -6.60 -33.50 15.71
C GLU A 353 -7.26 -32.28 16.38
N GLN A 354 -6.61 -31.11 16.33
CA GLN A 354 -7.18 -29.86 16.86
C GLN A 354 -8.49 -29.49 16.14
N VAL A 355 -8.56 -29.67 14.81
CA VAL A 355 -9.77 -29.46 14.01
C VAL A 355 -10.86 -30.46 14.39
N ALA A 356 -10.54 -31.75 14.55
CA ALA A 356 -11.52 -32.77 14.94
C ALA A 356 -12.11 -32.51 16.34
N ALA A 357 -11.27 -32.07 17.29
CA ALA A 357 -11.70 -31.65 18.62
C ALA A 357 -12.61 -30.40 18.56
N ALA A 358 -12.24 -29.40 17.76
CA ALA A 358 -13.05 -28.19 17.54
C ALA A 358 -14.42 -28.51 16.90
N VAL A 359 -14.46 -29.40 15.90
CA VAL A 359 -15.71 -29.88 15.28
C VAL A 359 -16.58 -30.53 16.35
N THR A 360 -16.06 -31.50 17.10
CA THR A 360 -16.83 -32.23 18.13
C THR A 360 -17.43 -31.29 19.19
N ALA A 361 -16.67 -30.27 19.61
CA ALA A 361 -17.15 -29.26 20.55
C ALA A 361 -18.27 -28.37 19.95
N ALA A 362 -18.11 -27.91 18.71
CA ALA A 362 -19.10 -27.11 18.00
C ALA A 362 -20.36 -27.90 17.62
N GLU A 363 -20.24 -29.20 17.33
CA GLU A 363 -21.38 -30.10 17.12
C GLU A 363 -22.22 -30.24 18.38
N THR A 364 -21.55 -30.47 19.52
CA THR A 364 -22.22 -30.61 20.82
C THR A 364 -22.97 -29.32 21.20
N SER A 365 -22.34 -28.16 21.05
CA SER A 365 -22.96 -26.87 21.42
C SER A 365 -24.10 -26.44 20.48
N THR A 366 -24.06 -26.82 19.21
CA THR A 366 -25.11 -26.47 18.23
C THR A 366 -26.26 -27.47 18.15
N ALA A 367 -26.06 -28.73 18.54
CA ALA A 367 -27.07 -29.78 18.44
C ALA A 367 -28.29 -29.52 19.34
N GLU A 368 -28.09 -29.10 20.59
CA GLU A 368 -29.19 -28.82 21.53
C GLU A 368 -30.06 -27.64 21.03
N ALA A 369 -29.42 -26.58 20.54
CA ALA A 369 -30.09 -25.40 20.03
C ALA A 369 -30.87 -25.71 18.73
N LEU A 370 -30.29 -26.52 17.82
CA LEU A 370 -31.00 -27.01 16.62
C LEU A 370 -32.22 -27.88 16.98
N ALA A 371 -32.08 -28.80 17.94
CA ALA A 371 -33.18 -29.67 18.36
C ALA A 371 -34.37 -28.87 18.93
N ASN A 372 -34.09 -27.82 19.70
CA ASN A 372 -35.10 -26.93 20.23
C ASN A 372 -35.78 -26.08 19.14
N GLU A 373 -35.02 -25.43 18.24
CA GLU A 373 -35.61 -24.63 17.16
C GLU A 373 -36.37 -25.50 16.12
N ASP A 374 -35.90 -26.70 15.79
CA ASP A 374 -36.56 -27.60 14.83
C ASP A 374 -37.89 -28.17 15.36
N ALA A 375 -38.01 -28.39 16.68
CA ALA A 375 -39.24 -28.85 17.31
C ALA A 375 -40.38 -27.82 17.22
N GLU A 376 -40.06 -26.52 17.25
CA GLU A 376 -41.04 -25.43 17.16
C GLU A 376 -41.30 -24.94 15.72
N ALA A 377 -40.43 -25.30 14.77
CA ALA A 377 -40.47 -24.76 13.41
C ALA A 377 -41.46 -25.47 12.47
N PRO A 378 -42.16 -24.72 11.60
CA PRO A 378 -42.94 -25.31 10.52
C PRO A 378 -42.03 -26.05 9.52
N GLU A 379 -42.53 -27.12 8.89
CA GLU A 379 -41.76 -27.96 7.97
C GLU A 379 -41.03 -27.18 6.87
N GLU A 380 -41.68 -26.15 6.31
CA GLU A 380 -41.09 -25.25 5.29
C GLU A 380 -39.83 -24.49 5.77
N ARG A 381 -39.60 -24.37 7.08
CA ARG A 381 -38.45 -23.69 7.67
C ARG A 381 -37.37 -24.67 8.16
N LYS A 382 -37.62 -25.98 8.21
CA LYS A 382 -36.68 -26.95 8.79
C LYS A 382 -35.36 -27.05 8.02
N ASP A 383 -35.40 -27.08 6.68
CA ASP A 383 -34.16 -27.04 5.88
C ASP A 383 -33.36 -25.74 6.12
N LEU A 384 -34.03 -24.59 6.18
CA LEU A 384 -33.40 -23.31 6.49
C LEU A 384 -32.70 -23.34 7.86
N LEU A 385 -33.33 -23.93 8.88
CA LEU A 385 -32.74 -24.08 10.21
C LEU A 385 -31.57 -25.07 10.21
N GLN A 386 -31.67 -26.19 9.51
CA GLN A 386 -30.56 -27.13 9.37
C GLN A 386 -29.35 -26.45 8.70
N LYS A 387 -29.56 -25.63 7.64
CA LYS A 387 -28.46 -24.86 7.03
C LYS A 387 -27.94 -23.73 7.94
N LYS A 388 -28.81 -23.03 8.68
CA LYS A 388 -28.43 -22.03 9.70
C LYS A 388 -27.48 -22.65 10.74
N TYR A 389 -27.85 -23.79 11.30
CA TYR A 389 -27.05 -24.45 12.33
C TYR A 389 -25.80 -25.13 11.78
N ALA A 390 -25.80 -25.60 10.53
CA ALA A 390 -24.57 -26.01 9.85
C ALA A 390 -23.57 -24.85 9.69
N PHE A 391 -24.04 -23.65 9.33
CA PHE A 391 -23.20 -22.45 9.29
C PHE A 391 -22.69 -22.05 10.68
N LEU A 392 -23.55 -22.03 11.70
CA LEU A 392 -23.13 -21.71 13.08
C LEU A 392 -22.12 -22.72 13.61
N ARG A 393 -22.29 -24.01 13.33
CA ARG A 393 -21.33 -25.07 13.66
C ARG A 393 -19.98 -24.80 13.01
N ALA A 394 -19.93 -24.58 11.69
CA ALA A 394 -18.69 -24.28 10.99
C ALA A 394 -18.00 -23.01 11.54
N LEU A 395 -18.79 -21.99 11.93
CA LEU A 395 -18.29 -20.75 12.51
C LEU A 395 -17.70 -20.96 13.91
N GLU A 396 -18.35 -21.72 14.78
CA GLU A 396 -17.81 -22.04 16.11
C GLU A 396 -16.60 -22.98 16.01
N THR A 397 -16.58 -23.94 15.07
CA THR A 397 -15.37 -24.73 14.75
C THR A 397 -14.21 -23.82 14.35
N ALA A 398 -14.43 -22.88 13.43
CA ALA A 398 -13.40 -21.96 12.96
C ALA A 398 -12.88 -21.03 14.09
N LYS A 399 -13.75 -20.62 15.03
CA LYS A 399 -13.33 -19.86 16.23
C LYS A 399 -12.50 -20.71 17.19
N ALA A 400 -12.90 -21.96 17.43
CA ALA A 400 -12.18 -22.87 18.33
C ALA A 400 -10.82 -23.30 17.75
N ALA A 401 -10.69 -23.34 16.42
CA ALA A 401 -9.45 -23.63 15.69
C ALA A 401 -8.80 -22.36 15.09
N VAL A 402 -8.93 -21.21 15.77
CA VAL A 402 -8.37 -19.93 15.28
C VAL A 402 -6.85 -19.96 15.13
N ASP A 403 -6.13 -20.73 15.95
CA ASP A 403 -4.67 -20.90 15.85
C ASP A 403 -4.29 -21.67 14.58
N VAL A 404 -5.08 -22.68 14.19
CA VAL A 404 -4.93 -23.41 12.93
C VAL A 404 -5.17 -22.47 11.74
N ILE A 405 -6.21 -21.63 11.79
CA ILE A 405 -6.43 -20.58 10.77
C ILE A 405 -5.28 -19.57 10.73
N SER A 406 -4.69 -19.23 11.88
CA SER A 406 -3.56 -18.31 11.98
C SER A 406 -2.30 -18.84 11.29
N SER A 407 -2.15 -20.17 11.17
CA SER A 407 -1.02 -20.75 10.45
C SER A 407 -1.02 -20.40 8.96
N LEU A 408 -2.18 -20.09 8.35
CA LEU A 408 -2.22 -19.63 6.96
C LEU A 408 -1.47 -18.30 6.78
N HIS A 409 -1.29 -17.48 7.81
CA HIS A 409 -0.52 -16.24 7.70
C HIS A 409 0.97 -16.48 7.39
N SER A 410 1.53 -17.67 7.69
CA SER A 410 2.90 -18.01 7.30
C SER A 410 3.05 -18.36 5.82
N TRP A 411 1.94 -18.61 5.11
CA TRP A 411 1.98 -18.93 3.69
C TRP A 411 2.34 -17.72 2.86
N VAL A 412 2.97 -17.99 1.71
CA VAL A 412 3.46 -16.97 0.79
C VAL A 412 3.06 -17.29 -0.66
N VAL A 413 3.07 -18.57 -1.05
CA VAL A 413 2.44 -19.05 -2.29
C VAL A 413 1.07 -19.62 -1.99
N VAL A 414 0.04 -19.08 -2.65
CA VAL A 414 -1.35 -19.53 -2.48
C VAL A 414 -1.99 -19.76 -3.86
N PRO A 415 -2.58 -20.96 -4.12
CA PRO A 415 -3.27 -21.24 -5.38
C PRO A 415 -4.41 -20.26 -5.69
N ALA A 416 -4.66 -19.98 -6.97
CA ALA A 416 -5.67 -19.01 -7.40
C ALA A 416 -7.10 -19.41 -6.98
N GLU A 417 -7.37 -20.71 -6.90
CA GLU A 417 -8.64 -21.29 -6.43
C GLU A 417 -8.85 -20.99 -4.94
N VAL A 418 -7.79 -21.11 -4.14
CA VAL A 418 -7.80 -20.77 -2.71
C VAL A 418 -8.03 -19.28 -2.53
N LEU A 419 -7.33 -18.43 -3.29
CA LEU A 419 -7.57 -16.97 -3.28
C LEU A 419 -9.01 -16.61 -3.67
N SER A 420 -9.61 -17.31 -4.64
CA SER A 420 -11.01 -17.12 -5.03
C SER A 420 -11.98 -17.45 -3.88
N VAL A 421 -11.80 -18.59 -3.20
CA VAL A 421 -12.59 -18.98 -2.02
C VAL A 421 -12.43 -17.96 -0.88
N LEU A 422 -11.20 -17.51 -0.61
CA LEU A 422 -10.90 -16.55 0.45
C LEU A 422 -11.48 -15.16 0.16
N ALA A 423 -11.44 -14.72 -1.09
CA ALA A 423 -12.12 -13.50 -1.53
C ALA A 423 -13.65 -13.60 -1.39
N ALA A 424 -14.24 -14.76 -1.73
CA ALA A 424 -15.66 -15.02 -1.50
C ALA A 424 -16.01 -14.97 -0.01
N ALA A 425 -15.16 -15.55 0.85
CA ALA A 425 -15.31 -15.50 2.31
C ALA A 425 -15.39 -14.05 2.82
N ALA A 426 -14.38 -13.23 2.50
CA ALA A 426 -14.32 -11.85 2.95
C ALA A 426 -15.52 -11.01 2.44
N LEU A 427 -15.86 -11.11 1.15
CA LEU A 427 -17.04 -10.40 0.62
C LEU A 427 -18.34 -10.85 1.30
N MET A 428 -18.51 -12.15 1.57
CA MET A 428 -19.69 -12.67 2.27
C MET A 428 -19.77 -12.21 3.73
N PHE A 429 -18.62 -12.01 4.39
CA PHE A 429 -18.52 -11.50 5.76
C PHE A 429 -18.60 -9.96 5.84
N GLY A 430 -18.86 -9.28 4.71
CA GLY A 430 -19.09 -7.83 4.67
C GLY A 430 -17.83 -6.97 4.65
N PHE A 431 -16.68 -7.53 4.21
CA PHE A 431 -15.54 -6.71 3.81
C PHE A 431 -15.80 -6.07 2.44
N THR A 432 -15.32 -4.84 2.22
CA THR A 432 -15.55 -4.12 0.96
C THR A 432 -14.58 -4.56 -0.14
N LYS A 433 -14.91 -4.31 -1.43
CA LYS A 433 -13.98 -4.53 -2.55
C LYS A 433 -12.66 -3.76 -2.32
N GLU A 434 -12.73 -2.56 -1.73
CA GLU A 434 -11.54 -1.74 -1.43
C GLU A 434 -10.69 -2.30 -0.27
N GLU A 435 -11.28 -2.99 0.72
CA GLU A 435 -10.55 -3.67 1.80
C GLU A 435 -9.84 -4.93 1.31
N ILE A 436 -10.43 -5.65 0.35
CA ILE A 436 -9.96 -6.96 -0.13
C ILE A 436 -8.99 -6.82 -1.31
N TYR A 437 -9.40 -6.10 -2.35
CA TYR A 437 -8.67 -6.04 -3.62
C TYR A 437 -7.75 -4.82 -3.67
N PRO A 438 -6.53 -4.94 -4.22
CA PRO A 438 -5.69 -3.77 -4.52
C PRO A 438 -6.44 -2.79 -5.43
N LYS A 439 -6.10 -1.50 -5.37
CA LYS A 439 -6.71 -0.52 -6.26
C LYS A 439 -6.46 -0.95 -7.72
N ARG A 440 -7.52 -1.01 -8.54
CA ARG A 440 -7.47 -1.36 -9.98
C ARG A 440 -7.04 -2.80 -10.30
N LYS A 441 -7.16 -3.75 -9.36
CA LYS A 441 -6.97 -5.19 -9.61
C LYS A 441 -8.25 -5.95 -9.30
N GLN A 442 -8.65 -6.83 -10.22
CA GLN A 442 -9.78 -7.76 -10.01
C GLN A 442 -9.37 -9.06 -9.32
N VAL A 443 -8.07 -9.39 -9.34
CA VAL A 443 -7.51 -10.57 -8.67
C VAL A 443 -7.13 -10.17 -7.25
N LEU A 444 -7.45 -11.03 -6.28
CA LEU A 444 -7.02 -10.86 -4.89
C LEU A 444 -5.51 -11.10 -4.81
N GLN A 445 -4.73 -10.08 -4.43
CA GLN A 445 -3.34 -10.28 -4.04
C GLN A 445 -3.25 -10.86 -2.63
N TRP A 446 -2.46 -11.92 -2.47
CA TRP A 446 -2.31 -12.63 -1.21
C TRP A 446 -1.87 -11.72 -0.05
N GLU A 447 -0.84 -10.89 -0.24
CA GLU A 447 -0.32 -9.99 0.79
C GLU A 447 -1.40 -9.03 1.34
N LYS A 448 -2.34 -8.59 0.49
CA LYS A 448 -3.45 -7.76 0.97
C LYS A 448 -4.43 -8.57 1.83
N PHE A 449 -4.74 -9.81 1.46
CA PHE A 449 -5.55 -10.71 2.29
C PHE A 449 -4.86 -11.08 3.61
N LYS A 450 -3.53 -11.25 3.58
CA LYS A 450 -2.68 -11.53 4.75
C LYS A 450 -2.80 -10.43 5.81
N THR A 451 -2.96 -9.16 5.43
CA THR A 451 -3.29 -8.09 6.40
C THR A 451 -4.63 -8.26 7.11
N LEU A 452 -5.61 -8.93 6.48
CA LEU A 452 -6.90 -9.28 7.11
C LEU A 452 -6.75 -10.51 8.01
N LEU A 453 -5.98 -11.52 7.57
CA LEU A 453 -5.66 -12.72 8.36
C LEU A 453 -4.76 -12.44 9.56
N ALA A 454 -3.98 -11.35 9.58
CA ALA A 454 -3.18 -10.93 10.73
C ALA A 454 -4.03 -10.66 11.99
N LYS A 455 -5.36 -10.52 11.84
CA LYS A 455 -6.34 -10.46 12.93
C LYS A 455 -7.49 -11.45 12.67
N PRO A 456 -7.26 -12.76 12.83
CA PRO A 456 -8.24 -13.77 12.45
C PRO A 456 -9.50 -13.72 13.32
N ALA A 457 -9.38 -13.24 14.56
CA ALA A 457 -10.50 -12.95 15.45
C ALA A 457 -11.41 -11.82 14.92
N ASP A 458 -10.87 -10.79 14.26
CA ASP A 458 -11.66 -9.72 13.63
C ASP A 458 -12.36 -10.24 12.37
N PHE A 459 -11.68 -11.08 11.58
CA PHE A 459 -12.24 -11.74 10.39
C PHE A 459 -13.43 -12.65 10.75
N LEU A 460 -13.27 -13.57 11.69
CA LEU A 460 -14.35 -14.43 12.21
C LEU A 460 -15.39 -13.64 13.01
N GLY A 461 -14.98 -12.51 13.61
CA GLY A 461 -15.87 -11.56 14.28
C GLY A 461 -16.80 -10.82 13.31
N ARG A 462 -16.34 -10.48 12.09
CA ARG A 462 -17.21 -10.00 11.00
C ARG A 462 -18.11 -11.12 10.46
N ALA A 463 -17.58 -12.34 10.28
CA ALA A 463 -18.38 -13.51 9.87
C ALA A 463 -19.56 -13.77 10.84
N SER A 464 -19.34 -13.59 12.15
CA SER A 464 -20.37 -13.70 13.20
C SER A 464 -21.46 -12.62 13.15
N LYS A 465 -21.18 -11.48 12.51
CA LYS A 465 -22.10 -10.33 12.36
C LYS A 465 -22.80 -10.31 11.00
N ALA A 466 -22.48 -11.24 10.10
CA ALA A 466 -23.00 -11.25 8.74
C ALA A 466 -24.44 -11.77 8.68
N GLU A 467 -25.39 -10.91 8.29
CA GLU A 467 -26.81 -11.25 8.19
C GLU A 467 -27.13 -12.04 6.90
N PHE A 468 -27.09 -13.37 6.96
CA PHE A 468 -27.43 -14.24 5.81
C PHE A 468 -28.94 -14.39 5.57
N GLU A 469 -29.79 -14.10 6.54
CA GLU A 469 -31.23 -13.91 6.31
C GLU A 469 -31.48 -12.50 5.76
N GLY A 470 -32.50 -12.34 4.90
CA GLY A 470 -33.07 -11.02 4.62
C GLY A 470 -33.15 -10.63 3.15
N ALA A 471 -34.06 -9.70 2.87
CA ALA A 471 -34.20 -9.08 1.55
C ALA A 471 -33.22 -7.90 1.43
N ARG A 472 -31.96 -8.20 1.15
CA ARG A 472 -30.94 -7.19 0.83
C ARG A 472 -31.30 -6.51 -0.51
N LYS A 473 -31.66 -5.22 -0.47
CA LYS A 473 -31.94 -4.39 -1.66
C LYS A 473 -30.66 -3.64 -2.07
N GLY A 474 -30.51 -3.34 -3.36
CA GLY A 474 -29.38 -2.57 -3.86
C GLY A 474 -28.04 -3.33 -3.93
N LEU A 475 -28.05 -4.67 -3.80
CA LEU A 475 -26.85 -5.49 -3.92
C LEU A 475 -26.11 -5.23 -5.24
N LYS A 476 -24.81 -4.94 -5.14
CA LYS A 476 -23.91 -4.87 -6.30
C LYS A 476 -23.78 -6.25 -6.96
N PRO A 477 -23.42 -6.35 -8.26
CA PRO A 477 -23.24 -7.65 -8.93
C PRO A 477 -22.34 -8.64 -8.18
N GLU A 478 -21.28 -8.14 -7.55
CA GLU A 478 -20.29 -8.86 -6.76
C GLU A 478 -20.83 -9.35 -5.41
N GLU A 479 -21.92 -8.76 -4.91
CA GLU A 479 -22.55 -9.14 -3.63
C GLU A 479 -23.69 -10.17 -3.82
N LYS A 480 -23.90 -10.63 -5.07
CA LYS A 480 -24.93 -11.61 -5.40
C LYS A 480 -24.43 -13.03 -5.13
N LEU A 481 -25.31 -13.87 -4.58
CA LEU A 481 -25.03 -15.28 -4.32
C LEU A 481 -24.54 -16.06 -5.57
N SER A 482 -24.94 -15.64 -6.77
CA SER A 482 -24.44 -16.25 -8.02
C SER A 482 -22.93 -16.04 -8.21
N TYR A 483 -22.41 -14.87 -7.86
CA TYR A 483 -20.98 -14.54 -7.92
C TYR A 483 -20.22 -15.29 -6.82
N PHE A 484 -20.73 -15.27 -5.58
CA PHE A 484 -20.15 -16.04 -4.48
C PHE A 484 -20.09 -17.54 -4.78
N LYS A 485 -21.12 -18.16 -5.37
CA LYS A 485 -21.06 -19.58 -5.76
C LYS A 485 -19.99 -19.86 -6.82
N GLN A 486 -19.80 -18.97 -7.80
CA GLN A 486 -18.74 -19.13 -8.81
C GLN A 486 -17.34 -19.11 -8.20
N MET A 487 -17.13 -18.31 -7.15
CA MET A 487 -15.84 -18.19 -6.47
C MET A 487 -15.62 -19.22 -5.35
N ALA A 488 -16.66 -19.54 -4.59
CA ALA A 488 -16.63 -20.42 -3.42
C ALA A 488 -16.64 -21.92 -3.76
N THR A 489 -17.13 -22.29 -4.95
CA THR A 489 -17.05 -23.67 -5.46
C THR A 489 -16.42 -23.67 -6.85
N PRO A 490 -15.08 -23.51 -6.96
CA PRO A 490 -14.33 -23.85 -8.16
C PRO A 490 -14.66 -25.29 -8.58
N ALA A 491 -14.76 -25.55 -9.88
CA ALA A 491 -15.32 -26.81 -10.40
C ALA A 491 -14.57 -28.09 -9.96
N GLU A 492 -13.33 -27.94 -9.49
CA GLU A 492 -12.47 -29.04 -9.06
C GLU A 492 -12.23 -29.08 -7.55
N MET A 493 -12.79 -28.15 -6.76
CA MET A 493 -12.50 -28.02 -5.33
C MET A 493 -13.63 -28.59 -4.46
N ASP A 494 -13.30 -29.64 -3.71
CA ASP A 494 -14.15 -30.31 -2.74
C ASP A 494 -13.52 -30.23 -1.34
N GLN A 495 -14.21 -30.79 -0.33
CA GLN A 495 -13.75 -30.75 1.06
C GLN A 495 -12.49 -31.61 1.29
N GLU A 496 -12.31 -32.67 0.51
CA GLU A 496 -11.15 -33.57 0.61
C GLU A 496 -9.90 -32.86 0.10
N LYS A 497 -9.95 -32.26 -1.09
CA LYS A 497 -8.87 -31.43 -1.63
C LYS A 497 -8.60 -30.19 -0.78
N ALA A 498 -9.63 -29.58 -0.19
CA ALA A 498 -9.43 -28.48 0.75
C ALA A 498 -8.63 -28.94 1.98
N ASN A 499 -8.92 -30.13 2.53
CA ASN A 499 -8.12 -30.75 3.59
C ASN A 499 -6.71 -31.11 3.10
N GLU A 500 -6.55 -31.65 1.89
CA GLU A 500 -5.25 -31.99 1.30
C GLU A 500 -4.33 -30.76 1.19
N ILE A 501 -4.87 -29.62 0.76
CA ILE A 501 -4.18 -28.32 0.71
C ILE A 501 -3.79 -27.88 2.13
N SER A 502 -4.76 -27.75 3.03
CA SER A 502 -4.51 -27.44 4.45
C SER A 502 -5.77 -27.63 5.29
N PRO A 503 -5.68 -28.28 6.48
CA PRO A 503 -6.77 -28.29 7.46
C PRO A 503 -7.30 -26.88 7.81
N ALA A 504 -6.41 -25.89 7.82
CA ALA A 504 -6.76 -24.49 8.07
C ALA A 504 -7.62 -23.88 6.96
N PHE A 505 -7.29 -24.17 5.70
CA PHE A 505 -8.07 -23.72 4.55
C PHE A 505 -9.44 -24.42 4.52
N ALA A 506 -9.48 -25.72 4.84
CA ALA A 506 -10.70 -26.51 4.86
C ALA A 506 -11.76 -26.02 5.87
N LEU A 507 -11.32 -25.43 7.00
CA LEU A 507 -12.20 -24.71 7.93
C LEU A 507 -12.88 -23.51 7.26
N ILE A 508 -12.12 -22.67 6.56
CA ILE A 508 -12.67 -21.49 5.89
C ILE A 508 -13.56 -21.92 4.72
N PHE A 509 -13.14 -22.91 3.93
CA PHE A 509 -13.91 -23.46 2.82
C PHE A 509 -15.28 -24.02 3.28
N SER A 510 -15.30 -24.86 4.32
CA SER A 510 -16.54 -25.40 4.89
C SER A 510 -17.45 -24.31 5.46
N LEU A 511 -16.87 -23.28 6.10
CA LEU A 511 -17.61 -22.10 6.58
C LEU A 511 -18.28 -21.33 5.43
N VAL A 512 -17.57 -21.10 4.33
CA VAL A 512 -18.11 -20.43 3.14
C VAL A 512 -19.18 -21.26 2.44
N GLN A 513 -18.97 -22.59 2.30
CA GLN A 513 -19.96 -23.49 1.74
C GLN A 513 -21.25 -23.51 2.57
N ALA A 514 -21.13 -23.61 3.90
CA ALA A 514 -22.28 -23.59 4.80
C ALA A 514 -23.02 -22.24 4.73
N ALA A 515 -22.30 -21.12 4.66
CA ALA A 515 -22.89 -19.79 4.47
C ALA A 515 -23.61 -19.64 3.12
N CYS A 516 -23.05 -20.21 2.04
CA CYS A 516 -23.66 -20.24 0.71
C CYS A 516 -24.93 -21.10 0.69
N ALA A 517 -24.91 -22.27 1.33
CA ALA A 517 -26.06 -23.15 1.47
C ALA A 517 -27.19 -22.50 2.29
N TYR A 518 -26.84 -21.87 3.42
CA TYR A 518 -27.78 -21.14 4.26
C TYR A 518 -28.42 -19.96 3.52
N ARG A 519 -27.62 -19.14 2.83
CA ARG A 519 -28.15 -18.04 2.01
C ARG A 519 -29.03 -18.54 0.85
N ASN A 520 -28.71 -19.70 0.28
CA ASN A 520 -29.53 -20.32 -0.76
C ASN A 520 -30.91 -20.74 -0.22
N ALA A 521 -30.94 -21.41 0.93
CA ALA A 521 -32.17 -21.84 1.59
C ALA A 521 -33.07 -20.64 1.97
N ASP A 522 -32.51 -19.52 2.46
CA ASP A 522 -33.29 -18.31 2.74
C ASP A 522 -33.94 -17.74 1.47
N LEU A 523 -33.21 -17.72 0.35
CA LEU A 523 -33.73 -17.26 -0.93
C LEU A 523 -34.79 -18.22 -1.51
N GLU A 524 -34.64 -19.53 -1.33
CA GLU A 524 -35.62 -20.52 -1.79
C GLU A 524 -36.89 -20.50 -0.94
N MET A 525 -36.78 -20.43 0.39
CA MET A 525 -37.91 -20.21 1.30
C MET A 525 -38.65 -18.90 0.97
N ARG A 526 -37.92 -17.80 0.72
CA ARG A 526 -38.54 -16.53 0.28
C ARG A 526 -39.25 -16.64 -1.07
N LYS A 527 -38.65 -17.31 -2.06
CA LYS A 527 -39.30 -17.58 -3.36
C LYS A 527 -40.56 -18.42 -3.19
N ALA A 528 -40.53 -19.45 -2.34
CA ALA A 528 -41.68 -20.28 -2.02
C ALA A 528 -42.79 -19.45 -1.31
N SER A 529 -42.43 -18.63 -0.31
CA SER A 529 -43.35 -17.76 0.42
C SER A 529 -43.99 -16.68 -0.48
N VAL A 530 -43.21 -16.04 -1.36
CA VAL A 530 -43.73 -15.09 -2.36
C VAL A 530 -44.62 -15.80 -3.37
N GLY A 531 -44.23 -16.98 -3.85
CA GLY A 531 -45.05 -17.80 -4.74
C GLY A 531 -46.36 -18.25 -4.09
N HIS A 532 -46.34 -18.61 -2.80
CA HIS A 532 -47.54 -18.95 -2.03
C HIS A 532 -48.45 -17.73 -1.83
N LYS A 533 -47.89 -16.56 -1.48
CA LYS A 533 -48.64 -15.30 -1.39
C LYS A 533 -49.26 -14.91 -2.73
N LEU A 534 -48.52 -15.04 -3.83
CA LEU A 534 -49.02 -14.77 -5.18
C LEU A 534 -50.16 -15.73 -5.56
N ARG A 535 -49.99 -17.04 -5.33
CA ARG A 535 -51.05 -18.04 -5.55
C ARG A 535 -52.28 -17.79 -4.68
N SER A 536 -52.10 -17.42 -3.41
CA SER A 536 -53.20 -17.09 -2.49
C SER A 536 -53.94 -15.82 -2.91
N LEU A 537 -53.23 -14.79 -3.39
CA LEU A 537 -53.83 -13.58 -3.96
C LEU A 537 -54.59 -13.89 -5.26
N LEU A 538 -53.98 -14.64 -6.19
CA LEU A 538 -54.64 -15.07 -7.43
C LEU A 538 -55.90 -15.90 -7.14
N TRP A 539 -55.84 -16.83 -6.18
CA TRP A 539 -56.99 -17.62 -5.75
C TRP A 539 -58.08 -16.75 -5.12
N LYS A 540 -57.73 -15.79 -4.26
CA LYS A 540 -58.69 -14.83 -3.69
C LYS A 540 -59.36 -14.01 -4.78
N THR A 541 -58.58 -13.43 -5.70
CA THR A 541 -59.11 -12.67 -6.84
C THR A 541 -60.04 -13.54 -7.69
N TRP A 542 -59.66 -14.79 -7.98
CA TRP A 542 -60.48 -15.73 -8.75
C TRP A 542 -61.79 -16.10 -8.04
N MET A 543 -61.76 -16.32 -6.72
CA MET A 543 -62.97 -16.55 -5.91
C MET A 543 -63.87 -15.31 -5.88
N THR A 544 -63.30 -14.11 -5.76
CA THR A 544 -64.06 -12.85 -5.79
C THR A 544 -64.68 -12.57 -7.15
N THR A 545 -63.95 -12.80 -8.26
CA THR A 545 -64.51 -12.64 -9.61
C THR A 545 -65.60 -13.68 -9.89
N SER A 546 -65.41 -14.94 -9.48
CA SER A 546 -66.43 -15.99 -9.61
C SER A 546 -67.71 -15.65 -8.82
N SER A 547 -67.56 -15.12 -7.60
CA SER A 547 -68.70 -14.64 -6.79
C SER A 547 -69.44 -13.45 -7.42
N LEU A 548 -68.70 -12.52 -8.05
CA LEU A 548 -69.28 -11.42 -8.83
C LEU A 548 -70.01 -11.94 -10.07
N GLU A 549 -69.47 -12.93 -10.79
CA GLU A 549 -70.13 -13.57 -11.94
C GLU A 549 -71.45 -14.24 -11.54
N ASP A 550 -71.56 -14.85 -10.36
CA ASP A 550 -72.83 -15.39 -9.86
C ASP A 550 -73.85 -14.30 -9.52
N SER A 551 -73.39 -13.14 -9.02
CA SER A 551 -74.26 -12.01 -8.65
C SER A 551 -74.83 -11.22 -9.84
N MET A 552 -74.16 -11.21 -11.00
CA MET A 552 -74.66 -10.52 -12.19
C MET A 552 -75.71 -11.39 -12.91
N LEU A 553 -76.96 -10.91 -12.94
CA LEU A 553 -78.13 -11.72 -13.31
C LEU A 553 -78.46 -11.79 -14.82
N ASP A 554 -77.69 -11.13 -15.70
CA ASP A 554 -77.96 -11.14 -17.15
C ASP A 554 -77.06 -12.15 -17.89
N ALA A 555 -77.70 -13.17 -18.48
CA ALA A 555 -77.04 -14.33 -19.07
C ALA A 555 -76.15 -13.98 -20.28
N LYS A 556 -76.35 -12.83 -20.92
CA LYS A 556 -75.60 -12.44 -22.13
C LYS A 556 -74.18 -11.92 -21.83
N CYS A 557 -73.95 -11.34 -20.65
CA CYS A 557 -72.64 -10.78 -20.28
C CYS A 557 -71.65 -11.84 -19.77
N LYS A 558 -72.15 -13.01 -19.33
CA LYS A 558 -71.34 -14.06 -18.69
C LYS A 558 -70.37 -14.82 -19.61
N CYS A 559 -70.50 -14.71 -20.94
CA CYS A 559 -69.60 -15.44 -21.86
C CYS A 559 -68.28 -14.69 -22.12
N GLU A 560 -68.33 -13.40 -22.47
CA GLU A 560 -67.14 -12.63 -22.87
C GLU A 560 -66.17 -12.38 -21.70
N VAL A 561 -66.70 -12.09 -20.50
CA VAL A 561 -65.88 -11.93 -19.28
C VAL A 561 -65.13 -13.22 -18.96
N ARG A 562 -65.81 -14.37 -19.09
CA ARG A 562 -65.27 -15.68 -18.73
C ARG A 562 -64.16 -16.14 -19.66
N GLU A 563 -64.28 -15.92 -20.97
CA GLU A 563 -63.17 -16.15 -21.91
C GLU A 563 -61.98 -15.24 -21.59
N THR A 564 -62.20 -13.96 -21.32
CA THR A 564 -61.14 -13.00 -21.00
C THR A 564 -60.38 -13.39 -19.73
N VAL A 565 -61.09 -13.73 -18.65
CA VAL A 565 -60.50 -14.15 -17.36
C VAL A 565 -59.77 -15.49 -17.51
N VAL A 566 -60.33 -16.47 -18.22
CA VAL A 566 -59.66 -17.75 -18.49
C VAL A 566 -58.40 -17.55 -19.33
N HIS A 567 -58.43 -16.69 -20.36
CA HIS A 567 -57.25 -16.41 -21.18
C HIS A 567 -56.16 -15.68 -20.38
N MET A 568 -56.53 -14.75 -19.49
CA MET A 568 -55.57 -14.05 -18.63
C MET A 568 -54.93 -14.98 -17.59
N LEU A 569 -55.72 -15.89 -16.99
CA LEU A 569 -55.22 -16.92 -16.08
C LEU A 569 -54.34 -17.95 -16.81
N LEU A 570 -54.70 -18.36 -18.03
CA LEU A 570 -53.86 -19.22 -18.86
C LEU A 570 -52.53 -18.55 -19.20
N CYS A 571 -52.51 -17.26 -19.54
CA CYS A 571 -51.27 -16.50 -19.75
C CYS A 571 -50.40 -16.47 -18.47
N LEU A 572 -50.97 -16.14 -17.31
CA LEU A 572 -50.22 -16.09 -16.04
C LEU A 572 -49.71 -17.47 -15.59
N CYS A 573 -50.51 -18.52 -15.79
CA CYS A 573 -50.08 -19.90 -15.59
C CYS A 573 -48.95 -20.27 -16.57
N PHE A 574 -49.06 -19.89 -17.84
CA PHE A 574 -48.04 -20.17 -18.85
C PHE A 574 -46.73 -19.41 -18.59
N GLU A 575 -46.77 -18.17 -18.12
CA GLU A 575 -45.57 -17.42 -17.71
C GLU A 575 -44.92 -17.99 -16.45
N SER A 576 -45.71 -18.42 -15.46
CA SER A 576 -45.22 -19.08 -14.25
C SER A 576 -44.59 -20.45 -14.55
N TYR A 577 -45.21 -21.23 -15.43
CA TYR A 577 -44.72 -22.52 -15.90
C TYR A 577 -43.48 -22.37 -16.81
N SER A 578 -43.49 -21.39 -17.71
CA SER A 578 -42.34 -20.99 -18.56
C SER A 578 -41.15 -20.52 -17.71
N SER A 579 -41.38 -19.74 -16.65
CA SER A 579 -40.32 -19.29 -15.74
C SER A 579 -39.73 -20.46 -14.95
N SER A 580 -40.57 -21.40 -14.52
CA SER A 580 -40.14 -22.64 -13.85
C SER A 580 -39.33 -23.54 -14.79
N ILE A 581 -39.77 -23.69 -16.06
CA ILE A 581 -39.04 -24.44 -17.10
C ILE A 581 -37.73 -23.76 -17.48
N ARG A 582 -37.68 -22.42 -17.58
CA ARG A 582 -36.44 -21.67 -17.83
C ARG A 582 -35.44 -21.80 -16.69
N ALA A 583 -35.89 -21.80 -15.43
CA ALA A 583 -35.04 -22.09 -14.28
C ALA A 583 -34.48 -23.53 -14.33
N PHE A 584 -35.27 -24.50 -14.79
CA PHE A 584 -34.82 -25.89 -14.97
C PHE A 584 -33.90 -26.11 -16.19
N ARG A 585 -33.92 -25.21 -17.18
CA ARG A 585 -33.10 -25.28 -18.41
C ARG A 585 -31.75 -24.53 -18.35
N MET A 586 -31.40 -23.90 -17.23
CA MET A 586 -30.10 -23.24 -17.05
C MET A 586 -28.99 -24.18 -16.54
N PHE A 587 -29.25 -25.47 -16.37
CA PHE A 587 -28.19 -26.48 -16.24
C PHE A 587 -27.70 -26.91 -17.64
N PRO A 588 -26.39 -26.92 -17.91
CA PRO A 588 -25.87 -27.43 -19.17
C PRO A 588 -26.13 -28.94 -19.24
N GLN A 589 -26.86 -29.39 -20.25
CA GLN A 589 -26.87 -30.82 -20.57
C GLN A 589 -25.49 -31.21 -21.11
N PRO A 590 -24.88 -32.32 -20.64
CA PRO A 590 -23.68 -32.85 -21.27
C PRO A 590 -24.02 -33.22 -22.72
N GLY A 591 -23.28 -32.62 -23.66
CA GLY A 591 -23.53 -32.81 -25.09
C GLY A 591 -23.34 -34.26 -25.51
N PHE A 592 -24.35 -34.85 -26.14
CA PHE A 592 -24.22 -36.13 -26.84
C PHE A 592 -23.34 -35.95 -28.10
N GLY A 593 -22.03 -35.97 -27.90
CA GLY A 593 -21.03 -36.08 -28.97
C GLY A 593 -21.10 -37.47 -29.62
N GLY A 594 -21.14 -37.51 -30.95
CA GLY A 594 -21.30 -38.75 -31.71
C GLY A 594 -20.09 -39.67 -31.65
N LYS A 595 -20.34 -40.99 -31.68
CA LYS A 595 -19.30 -42.01 -31.88
C LYS A 595 -18.73 -41.94 -33.31
N PRO A 596 -17.41 -42.00 -33.50
CA PRO A 596 -16.81 -42.66 -34.66
C PRO A 596 -16.80 -44.19 -34.44
N ALA A 597 -16.85 -44.95 -35.53
CA ALA A 597 -16.82 -46.41 -35.48
C ALA A 597 -15.38 -46.96 -35.49
N GLY A 598 -15.09 -47.95 -34.64
CA GLY A 598 -13.83 -48.70 -34.59
C GLY A 598 -14.04 -50.08 -33.96
N LYS A 599 -13.36 -51.11 -34.46
CA LYS A 599 -13.54 -52.54 -34.11
C LYS A 599 -12.45 -53.04 -33.13
N GLY A 600 -12.73 -54.16 -32.46
CA GLY A 600 -11.84 -54.92 -31.56
C GLY A 600 -12.51 -55.06 -30.18
N ASP A 601 -13.33 -56.09 -29.93
CA ASP A 601 -13.00 -57.50 -29.61
C ASP A 601 -12.14 -57.71 -28.35
N ASP A 602 -12.58 -58.73 -27.59
CA ASP A 602 -11.99 -59.39 -26.41
C ASP A 602 -12.10 -58.73 -25.01
N GLY A 603 -12.55 -59.54 -24.03
CA GLY A 603 -12.45 -59.25 -22.59
C GLY A 603 -13.72 -59.46 -21.76
N ALA A 604 -14.13 -60.71 -21.50
CA ALA A 604 -15.15 -61.00 -20.49
C ALA A 604 -14.55 -60.94 -19.06
N GLY A 605 -15.21 -60.27 -18.12
CA GLY A 605 -14.76 -60.21 -16.73
C GLY A 605 -15.64 -59.35 -15.82
N ALA A 606 -16.72 -59.92 -15.28
CA ALA A 606 -17.59 -59.26 -14.31
C ALA A 606 -17.67 -60.06 -13.00
N MET A 607 -17.94 -59.34 -11.89
CA MET A 607 -18.20 -59.82 -10.52
C MET A 607 -17.01 -60.35 -9.68
N GLN A 608 -16.32 -59.43 -8.96
CA GLN A 608 -15.98 -59.59 -7.53
C GLN A 608 -15.27 -58.32 -6.99
N MET A 609 -16.01 -57.38 -6.41
CA MET A 609 -15.46 -56.19 -5.70
C MET A 609 -16.50 -55.67 -4.70
N ASN A 610 -16.75 -56.41 -3.61
CA ASN A 610 -17.55 -55.90 -2.47
C ASN A 610 -17.28 -56.63 -1.13
N ALA A 611 -16.16 -57.34 -1.01
CA ALA A 611 -15.79 -58.12 0.18
C ALA A 611 -14.51 -57.63 0.89
N MET A 612 -13.71 -56.79 0.23
CA MET A 612 -12.35 -56.45 0.72
C MET A 612 -12.34 -55.36 1.80
N HIS A 613 -13.35 -54.48 1.83
CA HIS A 613 -13.36 -53.33 2.74
C HIS A 613 -13.59 -53.71 4.21
N MET A 614 -14.27 -54.84 4.48
CA MET A 614 -14.58 -55.30 5.84
C MET A 614 -13.40 -56.02 6.52
N GLN A 615 -12.48 -56.61 5.75
CA GLN A 615 -11.28 -57.27 6.32
C GLN A 615 -10.23 -56.26 6.83
N VAL A 616 -10.08 -55.10 6.18
CA VAL A 616 -9.10 -54.08 6.60
C VAL A 616 -9.47 -53.48 7.97
N ALA A 617 -10.75 -53.16 8.18
CA ALA A 617 -11.25 -52.66 9.47
C ALA A 617 -11.08 -53.69 10.61
N GLN A 618 -11.22 -54.98 10.30
CA GLN A 618 -11.05 -56.06 11.29
C GLN A 618 -9.58 -56.29 11.67
N ALA A 619 -8.65 -56.08 10.72
CA ALA A 619 -7.21 -56.14 10.99
C ALA A 619 -6.72 -54.97 11.86
N GLN A 620 -7.22 -53.75 11.64
CA GLN A 620 -6.85 -52.57 12.44
C GLN A 620 -7.31 -52.68 13.92
N MET A 621 -8.52 -53.19 14.18
CA MET A 621 -8.97 -53.45 15.56
C MET A 621 -8.14 -54.52 16.28
N ALA A 622 -7.69 -55.56 15.56
CA ALA A 622 -6.83 -56.61 16.14
C ALA A 622 -5.44 -56.06 16.54
N ALA A 623 -4.85 -55.16 15.75
CA ALA A 623 -3.59 -54.50 16.07
C ALA A 623 -3.71 -53.61 17.32
N MET A 624 -4.83 -52.87 17.46
CA MET A 624 -5.07 -51.99 18.61
C MET A 624 -5.24 -52.78 19.92
N GLN A 625 -5.88 -53.95 19.89
CA GLN A 625 -5.98 -54.83 21.07
C GLN A 625 -4.64 -55.48 21.46
N ALA A 626 -3.73 -55.74 20.51
CA ALA A 626 -2.41 -56.26 20.82
C ALA A 626 -1.51 -55.24 21.57
N ALA A 627 -1.69 -53.94 21.30
CA ALA A 627 -0.91 -52.87 21.93
C ALA A 627 -1.23 -52.66 23.42
N MET A 628 -2.47 -52.94 23.87
CA MET A 628 -2.89 -52.73 25.27
C MET A 628 -2.53 -53.89 26.21
N GLY A 629 -1.89 -54.96 25.72
CA GLY A 629 -1.71 -56.23 26.45
C GLY A 629 -0.47 -56.35 27.35
N LYS A 630 0.42 -55.35 27.44
CA LYS A 630 1.70 -55.45 28.18
C LYS A 630 2.00 -54.24 29.07
N GLY A 631 1.24 -54.10 30.16
CA GLY A 631 1.57 -53.20 31.27
C GLY A 631 1.81 -53.99 32.56
N GLY A 632 3.07 -54.19 32.97
CA GLY A 632 3.39 -55.00 34.15
C GLY A 632 4.75 -54.71 34.80
N TYR A 633 4.69 -54.23 36.05
CA TYR A 633 5.70 -54.27 37.13
C TYR A 633 6.88 -53.28 37.20
N MET A 634 6.79 -52.44 38.25
CA MET A 634 7.81 -52.03 39.24
C MET A 634 9.25 -51.65 38.80
N GLY A 635 9.54 -50.34 38.85
CA GLY A 635 10.11 -49.70 40.07
C GLY A 635 11.59 -49.89 40.43
N ALA A 636 12.37 -48.80 40.37
CA ALA A 636 13.45 -48.49 41.31
C ALA A 636 13.84 -46.99 41.23
N MET A 637 14.00 -46.32 42.39
CA MET A 637 14.75 -45.06 42.49
C MET A 637 16.25 -45.37 42.63
N TYR A 638 17.14 -44.53 42.09
CA TYR A 638 18.36 -43.94 42.72
C TYR A 638 19.05 -43.01 41.68
N PRO A 639 19.86 -41.99 42.08
CA PRO A 639 20.33 -40.92 41.20
C PRO A 639 21.79 -41.08 40.73
N PRO A 640 22.23 -40.35 39.68
CA PRO A 640 23.63 -40.30 39.26
C PRO A 640 24.50 -39.35 40.14
N PRO A 641 25.84 -39.51 40.13
CA PRO A 641 26.71 -38.97 41.18
C PRO A 641 27.55 -37.73 40.79
N TYR A 642 28.21 -37.16 41.80
CA TYR A 642 29.29 -36.18 41.68
C TYR A 642 30.59 -36.77 41.11
N GLY A 643 31.37 -35.93 40.42
CA GLY A 643 32.76 -35.66 40.86
C GLY A 643 33.92 -35.92 39.89
N GLN A 644 34.81 -34.91 39.78
CA GLN A 644 36.27 -35.00 39.62
C GLN A 644 36.82 -35.54 38.25
N ASP A 645 38.00 -35.14 37.75
CA ASP A 645 39.03 -34.22 38.25
C ASP A 645 40.00 -33.75 37.13
N PHE A 646 40.91 -32.80 37.46
CA PHE A 646 42.25 -32.59 36.85
C PHE A 646 42.32 -32.02 35.40
N GLN A 647 43.38 -31.33 34.95
CA GLN A 647 44.69 -31.01 35.56
C GLN A 647 45.30 -29.67 35.10
N GLN A 648 46.30 -29.17 35.84
CA GLN A 648 47.10 -27.96 35.55
C GLN A 648 48.36 -28.25 34.73
N ALA A 649 48.77 -27.31 33.85
CA ALA A 649 50.17 -26.90 33.59
C ALA A 649 50.13 -25.58 32.76
N ALA A 650 50.80 -24.45 33.04
CA ALA A 650 52.05 -24.10 33.76
C ALA A 650 53.34 -24.10 32.91
N TYR A 651 53.50 -23.08 32.05
CA TYR A 651 54.76 -22.47 31.56
C TYR A 651 54.39 -21.06 31.03
N GLY A 652 55.12 -19.95 31.22
CA GLY A 652 56.36 -19.71 31.97
C GLY A 652 57.47 -19.11 31.09
N GLY A 653 57.53 -17.78 30.90
CA GLY A 653 58.67 -17.17 30.16
C GLY A 653 58.54 -15.71 29.64
N TRP A 654 58.75 -14.72 30.53
CA TRP A 654 59.59 -13.51 30.34
C TRP A 654 59.57 -12.70 29.01
N GLY A 655 59.28 -11.39 29.11
CA GLY A 655 59.56 -10.42 28.03
C GLY A 655 59.00 -9.01 28.24
N GLN A 656 59.85 -8.11 28.76
CA GLN A 656 59.71 -6.65 28.83
C GLN A 656 59.46 -6.01 27.43
N GLY A 657 58.86 -4.82 27.25
CA GLY A 657 58.34 -3.82 28.18
C GLY A 657 58.01 -2.49 27.45
N PHE A 658 57.43 -1.50 28.15
CA PHE A 658 56.93 -0.19 27.67
C PHE A 658 55.76 -0.24 26.65
N GLY A 659 54.68 0.55 26.73
CA GLY A 659 54.26 1.53 27.76
C GLY A 659 53.48 2.69 27.11
N GLY A 660 52.25 3.00 27.53
CA GLY A 660 51.50 4.12 26.93
C GLY A 660 49.98 4.15 27.13
N CYS A 661 49.57 4.54 28.35
CA CYS A 661 48.26 5.04 28.77
C CYS A 661 47.18 5.41 27.70
N ALA A 662 45.98 4.83 27.83
CA ALA A 662 44.71 5.47 27.46
C ALA A 662 43.60 5.03 28.44
N GLN A 663 42.84 5.97 28.98
CA GLN A 663 41.85 5.72 30.04
C GLN A 663 40.49 5.29 29.49
N SER A 664 39.87 4.31 30.13
CA SER A 664 38.44 4.00 29.99
C SER A 664 37.69 4.57 31.20
N PHE A 665 36.54 5.20 30.95
CA PHE A 665 35.57 5.56 31.98
C PHE A 665 34.17 5.15 31.53
N GLY A 666 33.63 4.11 32.18
CA GLY A 666 32.22 3.77 32.08
C GLY A 666 31.37 4.59 33.07
N GLY A 667 30.11 4.84 32.72
CA GLY A 667 29.10 5.47 33.58
C GLY A 667 27.85 4.61 33.65
N GLY A 668 27.67 3.88 34.75
CA GLY A 668 26.57 2.93 34.93
C GLY A 668 25.33 3.52 35.61
N SER A 669 24.18 2.89 35.37
CA SER A 669 22.88 3.23 35.96
C SER A 669 22.68 2.67 37.38
N LYS A 670 22.00 3.44 38.24
CA LYS A 670 21.34 3.11 39.53
C LYS A 670 20.64 4.39 40.03
N GLY A 671 19.57 4.37 40.81
CA GLY A 671 18.79 3.28 41.41
C GLY A 671 17.60 3.88 42.19
N SER A 672 16.75 3.04 42.80
CA SER A 672 15.49 3.41 43.46
C SER A 672 15.61 3.74 44.96
N ASP A 673 14.46 4.17 45.51
CA ASP A 673 14.02 4.09 46.92
C ASP A 673 14.43 5.17 47.95
N GLY A 674 13.47 5.47 48.84
CA GLY A 674 13.70 6.15 50.13
C GLY A 674 12.83 7.38 50.41
N GLY A 675 11.63 7.19 50.97
CA GLY A 675 10.79 8.31 51.45
C GLY A 675 10.86 8.52 52.98
N ALA A 676 10.74 9.78 53.45
CA ALA A 676 10.32 10.08 54.83
C ALA A 676 9.84 11.54 55.07
N LYS A 677 8.60 11.67 55.57
CA LYS A 677 8.12 12.66 56.57
C LYS A 677 8.63 14.13 56.52
N GLY A 678 7.77 15.02 56.01
CA GLY A 678 7.78 16.46 56.35
C GLY A 678 6.40 16.94 56.81
N LYS A 679 6.28 17.40 58.07
CA LYS A 679 5.05 18.05 58.57
C LYS A 679 5.10 19.56 58.25
N GLY A 680 4.15 20.07 57.47
CA GLY A 680 3.97 21.51 57.23
C GLY A 680 2.50 21.91 57.28
N LYS A 681 2.10 22.66 58.32
CA LYS A 681 0.78 23.33 58.37
C LYS A 681 0.84 24.62 57.57
N GLY A 682 -0.19 24.95 56.79
CA GLY A 682 -0.49 26.35 56.49
C GLY A 682 -1.21 26.66 55.18
N GLY A 683 -2.50 27.01 55.29
CA GLY A 683 -2.98 28.26 54.68
C GLY A 683 -3.53 28.25 53.25
N LYS A 684 -4.87 28.28 53.18
CA LYS A 684 -5.71 29.13 52.30
C LYS A 684 -5.49 29.13 50.78
N GLY A 685 -6.61 29.05 50.04
CA GLY A 685 -6.75 29.81 48.78
C GLY A 685 -7.17 29.04 47.53
N LYS A 686 -8.25 28.24 47.57
CA LYS A 686 -8.91 27.79 46.32
C LYS A 686 -9.57 28.99 45.63
N LYS A 687 -8.98 29.49 44.55
CA LYS A 687 -9.68 30.15 43.44
C LYS A 687 -9.15 29.58 42.14
N GLY A 688 -10.05 29.03 41.32
CA GLY A 688 -9.67 28.49 40.02
C GLY A 688 -9.37 29.61 39.03
N PHE A 689 -8.30 29.45 38.27
CA PHE A 689 -8.03 30.26 37.08
C PHE A 689 -7.93 29.30 35.89
N LYS A 690 -8.98 29.29 35.05
CA LYS A 690 -8.98 28.60 33.75
C LYS A 690 -8.22 29.52 32.79
N GLY A 691 -7.07 29.09 32.31
CA GLY A 691 -6.26 29.84 31.34
C GLY A 691 -5.46 28.86 30.47
N GLY A 692 -5.50 29.05 29.16
CA GLY A 692 -4.91 28.13 28.18
C GLY A 692 -3.39 28.03 28.30
N PHE A 693 -2.86 26.81 28.20
CA PHE A 693 -1.44 26.52 28.29
C PHE A 693 -0.75 26.76 26.94
N SER A 694 -0.42 28.02 26.65
CA SER A 694 0.51 28.35 25.56
C SER A 694 1.96 28.14 26.02
N PRO A 695 2.83 27.48 25.24
CA PRO A 695 4.22 27.22 25.64
C PRO A 695 5.10 28.47 25.50
N LEU A 696 4.92 29.43 26.40
CA LEU A 696 5.86 30.53 26.64
C LEU A 696 6.95 30.05 27.62
N GLY A 697 7.95 29.37 27.08
CA GLY A 697 9.11 28.89 27.83
C GLY A 697 10.39 28.97 27.00
N GLY A 698 11.24 29.95 27.30
CA GLY A 698 12.60 30.06 26.75
C GLY A 698 12.80 31.18 25.72
N ARG A 699 12.82 32.45 26.16
CA ARG A 699 13.33 33.56 25.33
C ARG A 699 13.88 34.79 26.05
N ASP A 700 14.68 34.60 27.10
CA ASP A 700 15.38 35.71 27.79
C ASP A 700 16.92 35.59 27.83
N ASP A 701 17.53 34.51 27.32
CA ASP A 701 19.01 34.35 27.25
C ASP A 701 19.65 34.92 25.97
N ASP A 702 18.86 35.40 25.00
CA ASP A 702 19.35 35.83 23.67
C ASP A 702 19.77 37.32 23.62
N LEU A 703 19.60 38.07 24.73
CA LEU A 703 19.87 39.52 24.83
C LEU A 703 21.34 39.89 25.12
N LEU A 704 22.23 38.90 25.29
CA LEU A 704 23.67 39.13 25.53
C LEU A 704 24.58 38.53 24.44
N ALA A 705 24.00 37.95 23.37
CA ALA A 705 24.73 37.31 22.27
C ALA A 705 24.87 38.21 21.00
N ASP A 706 24.65 39.52 21.12
CA ASP A 706 24.55 40.46 20.00
C ASP A 706 25.90 41.08 19.57
N SER A 707 27.02 40.48 20.00
CA SER A 707 28.39 40.90 19.63
C SER A 707 28.93 40.28 18.34
N ASP A 708 28.21 39.33 17.73
CA ASP A 708 28.58 38.72 16.44
C ASP A 708 27.86 39.41 15.26
N PRO A 709 28.54 40.27 14.47
CA PRO A 709 27.92 40.96 13.35
C PRO A 709 27.42 40.01 12.26
N ARG A 710 27.91 38.76 12.19
CA ARG A 710 27.43 37.77 11.21
C ARG A 710 25.99 37.36 11.51
N LYS A 711 25.65 37.11 12.78
CA LYS A 711 24.28 36.77 13.22
C LYS A 711 23.32 37.94 13.03
N ALA A 712 23.77 39.17 13.28
CA ALA A 712 22.97 40.38 13.04
C ALA A 712 22.62 40.54 11.54
N ILE A 713 23.61 40.36 10.65
CA ILE A 713 23.41 40.41 9.19
C ILE A 713 22.47 39.29 8.71
N GLU A 714 22.64 38.05 9.20
CA GLU A 714 21.77 36.94 8.81
C GLU A 714 20.32 37.15 9.28
N ARG A 715 20.14 37.62 10.53
CA ARG A 715 18.83 37.96 11.09
C ARG A 715 18.16 39.07 10.28
N ALA A 716 18.90 40.11 9.88
CA ALA A 716 18.42 41.17 9.01
C ALA A 716 18.04 40.67 7.60
N GLN A 717 18.85 39.78 6.99
CA GLN A 717 18.54 39.19 5.69
C GLN A 717 17.30 38.27 5.72
N ARG A 718 17.12 37.48 6.80
CA ARG A 718 15.91 36.68 7.00
C ARG A 718 14.67 37.59 7.19
N GLN A 719 14.79 38.68 7.95
CA GLN A 719 13.70 39.65 8.10
C GLN A 719 13.37 40.39 6.81
N ALA A 720 14.36 40.76 5.99
CA ALA A 720 14.16 41.34 4.66
C ALA A 720 13.40 40.36 3.74
N LYS A 721 13.89 39.12 3.60
CA LYS A 721 13.21 38.08 2.80
C LYS A 721 11.77 37.80 3.24
N LEU A 722 11.48 37.86 4.55
CA LEU A 722 10.11 37.72 5.07
C LEU A 722 9.23 38.92 4.73
N ARG A 723 9.75 40.16 4.83
CA ARG A 723 9.05 41.38 4.41
C ARG A 723 8.74 41.34 2.92
N ASP A 724 9.72 41.02 2.09
CA ASP A 724 9.57 40.95 0.63
C ASP A 724 8.55 39.87 0.23
N ARG A 725 8.63 38.67 0.81
CA ARG A 725 7.64 37.59 0.56
C ARG A 725 6.22 38.00 1.00
N SER A 726 6.09 38.74 2.11
CA SER A 726 4.78 39.23 2.55
C SER A 726 4.21 40.31 1.61
N ALA A 727 5.05 41.23 1.13
CA ALA A 727 4.68 42.27 0.19
C ALA A 727 4.30 41.71 -1.19
N ILE A 728 5.05 40.71 -1.69
CA ILE A 728 4.75 40.01 -2.95
C ILE A 728 3.40 39.29 -2.86
N ASN A 729 3.16 38.53 -1.78
CA ASN A 729 1.89 37.84 -1.57
C ASN A 729 0.71 38.83 -1.45
N GLN A 730 0.91 39.98 -0.81
CA GLN A 730 -0.11 41.03 -0.70
C GLN A 730 -0.39 41.67 -2.06
N ALA A 731 0.65 42.01 -2.83
CA ALA A 731 0.53 42.57 -4.17
C ALA A 731 -0.19 41.60 -5.13
N GLN A 732 0.11 40.30 -5.07
CA GLN A 732 -0.59 39.26 -5.83
C GLN A 732 -2.08 39.20 -5.48
N ARG A 733 -2.45 39.19 -4.19
CA ARG A 733 -3.86 39.23 -3.76
C ARG A 733 -4.58 40.48 -4.23
N THR A 734 -3.95 41.66 -4.11
CA THR A 734 -4.55 42.92 -4.57
C THR A 734 -4.67 42.97 -6.10
N ALA A 735 -3.74 42.40 -6.85
CA ALA A 735 -3.84 42.27 -8.30
C ALA A 735 -4.99 41.32 -8.69
N GLN A 736 -5.09 40.16 -8.05
CA GLN A 736 -6.18 39.20 -8.28
C GLN A 736 -7.56 39.82 -7.97
N GLN A 737 -7.70 40.53 -6.84
CA GLN A 737 -8.95 41.22 -6.49
C GLN A 737 -9.35 42.32 -7.48
N ARG A 738 -8.38 43.05 -8.04
CA ARG A 738 -8.65 44.06 -9.08
C ARG A 738 -9.10 43.42 -10.38
N PHE A 739 -8.44 42.35 -10.81
CA PHE A 739 -8.77 41.59 -12.01
C PHE A 739 -10.14 40.90 -11.89
N GLU A 740 -10.41 40.25 -10.76
CA GLU A 740 -11.70 39.65 -10.43
C GLU A 740 -12.82 40.69 -10.45
N LYS A 741 -12.60 41.86 -9.82
CA LYS A 741 -13.58 42.95 -9.87
C LYS A 741 -13.83 43.43 -11.31
N ASP A 742 -12.78 43.69 -12.09
CA ASP A 742 -12.92 44.23 -13.45
C ASP A 742 -13.65 43.25 -14.40
N LEU A 743 -13.48 41.94 -14.20
CA LEU A 743 -14.27 40.92 -14.90
C LEU A 743 -15.71 40.84 -14.38
N LEU A 744 -15.94 40.86 -13.06
CA LEU A 744 -17.27 40.80 -12.47
C LEU A 744 -18.13 42.02 -12.85
N ASP A 745 -17.56 43.23 -12.82
CA ASP A 745 -18.24 44.48 -13.19
C ASP A 745 -18.73 44.43 -14.66
N ARG A 746 -18.04 43.69 -15.54
CA ARG A 746 -18.41 43.51 -16.96
C ARG A 746 -19.50 42.47 -17.22
N VAL A 747 -19.74 41.54 -16.30
CA VAL A 747 -20.78 40.50 -16.42
C VAL A 747 -22.01 40.74 -15.54
N GLN A 748 -22.10 41.91 -14.88
CA GLN A 748 -23.28 42.30 -14.09
C GLN A 748 -24.55 42.37 -14.94
N GLY A 749 -25.69 42.02 -14.33
CA GLY A 749 -27.03 42.19 -14.91
C GLY A 749 -27.77 40.88 -15.16
N ASN A 750 -28.83 40.99 -15.97
CA ASN A 750 -29.73 39.90 -16.32
C ASN A 750 -29.32 39.25 -17.65
N TRP A 751 -29.24 37.93 -17.67
CA TRP A 751 -28.83 37.11 -18.82
C TRP A 751 -29.82 35.95 -19.02
N VAL A 752 -29.87 35.42 -20.24
CA VAL A 752 -30.70 34.28 -20.64
C VAL A 752 -29.84 33.28 -21.40
N ASP A 753 -30.06 31.97 -21.24
CA ASP A 753 -29.35 30.96 -22.04
C ASP A 753 -29.85 31.00 -23.50
N GLU A 754 -28.92 31.09 -24.46
CA GLU A 754 -29.22 31.04 -25.89
C GLU A 754 -29.84 29.69 -26.31
N ALA A 755 -29.51 28.61 -25.57
CA ALA A 755 -30.03 27.27 -25.81
C ALA A 755 -31.35 26.98 -25.06
N ASP A 756 -31.65 27.72 -24.00
CA ASP A 756 -32.85 27.55 -23.15
C ASP A 756 -33.39 28.91 -22.65
N PRO A 757 -34.28 29.57 -23.43
CA PRO A 757 -34.79 30.90 -23.10
C PRO A 757 -35.58 31.00 -21.79
N ASP A 758 -36.04 29.88 -21.24
CA ASP A 758 -36.76 29.83 -19.96
C ASP A 758 -35.80 29.85 -18.75
N THR A 759 -34.48 29.67 -18.98
CA THR A 759 -33.44 29.76 -17.96
C THR A 759 -32.75 31.13 -17.97
N SER A 760 -32.90 31.86 -16.87
CA SER A 760 -32.32 33.20 -16.66
C SER A 760 -31.28 33.22 -15.54
N TYR A 761 -30.28 34.08 -15.69
CA TYR A 761 -29.17 34.30 -14.75
C TYR A 761 -29.10 35.77 -14.34
N LEU A 762 -29.25 36.04 -13.05
CA LEU A 762 -29.03 37.37 -12.47
C LEU A 762 -27.68 37.40 -11.77
N VAL A 763 -26.75 38.23 -12.27
CA VAL A 763 -25.41 38.42 -11.71
C VAL A 763 -25.34 39.73 -10.92
N GLU A 764 -25.11 39.60 -9.61
CA GLU A 764 -24.98 40.69 -8.64
C GLU A 764 -23.70 40.55 -7.83
N GLY A 765 -22.73 41.44 -8.05
CA GLY A 765 -21.39 41.34 -7.49
C GLY A 765 -20.71 40.03 -7.87
N CYS A 766 -20.42 39.19 -6.87
CA CYS A 766 -19.86 37.84 -7.06
C CYS A 766 -20.90 36.72 -6.99
N LEU A 767 -22.21 37.01 -6.95
CA LEU A 767 -23.28 36.02 -6.90
C LEU A 767 -23.98 35.92 -8.25
N CYS A 768 -24.31 34.70 -8.64
CA CYS A 768 -25.09 34.37 -9.83
C CYS A 768 -26.31 33.55 -9.38
N SER A 769 -27.50 34.14 -9.51
CA SER A 769 -28.78 33.47 -9.23
C SER A 769 -29.35 32.89 -10.51
N VAL A 770 -29.68 31.60 -10.50
CA VAL A 770 -30.22 30.84 -11.65
C VAL A 770 -31.67 30.46 -11.39
N SER A 771 -32.57 30.76 -12.33
CA SER A 771 -33.99 30.36 -12.30
C SER A 771 -34.43 29.82 -13.67
N GLY A 772 -35.02 28.62 -13.68
CA GLY A 772 -35.50 27.92 -14.89
C GLY A 772 -37.02 27.85 -14.97
N GLY A 773 -37.67 28.95 -15.35
CA GLY A 773 -39.13 29.05 -15.44
C GLY A 773 -39.89 29.15 -14.10
N GLU A 774 -41.21 29.30 -14.20
CA GLU A 774 -42.12 29.72 -13.09
C GLU A 774 -42.16 28.80 -11.85
N ASN A 775 -41.69 27.56 -11.95
CA ASN A 775 -41.75 26.56 -10.85
C ASN A 775 -40.38 26.00 -10.42
N ALA A 776 -39.26 26.51 -10.98
CA ALA A 776 -37.94 26.02 -10.59
C ALA A 776 -37.40 26.72 -9.34
N ARG A 777 -36.74 25.94 -8.48
CA ARG A 777 -36.02 26.46 -7.31
C ARG A 777 -34.85 27.34 -7.76
N THR A 778 -34.79 28.58 -7.29
CA THR A 778 -33.65 29.47 -7.57
C THR A 778 -32.39 28.97 -6.89
N PHE A 779 -31.31 28.77 -7.65
CA PHE A 779 -29.99 28.39 -7.13
C PHE A 779 -29.07 29.62 -7.08
N ARG A 780 -28.31 29.79 -5.99
CA ARG A 780 -27.32 30.86 -5.85
C ARG A 780 -25.91 30.28 -5.86
N ASN A 781 -25.20 30.48 -6.96
CA ASN A 781 -23.79 30.18 -7.09
C ASN A 781 -22.96 31.46 -6.86
N ARG A 782 -21.67 31.31 -6.60
CA ARG A 782 -20.70 32.43 -6.65
C ARG A 782 -19.93 32.36 -7.97
N LEU A 783 -19.32 33.45 -8.37
CA LEU A 783 -18.29 33.53 -9.42
C LEU A 783 -16.96 33.88 -8.75
N GLY A 784 -15.85 33.32 -9.22
CA GLY A 784 -14.53 33.60 -8.67
C GLY A 784 -13.39 33.25 -9.61
N VAL A 785 -12.21 33.86 -9.40
CA VAL A 785 -11.05 33.66 -10.29
C VAL A 785 -10.15 32.52 -9.79
N TYR A 786 -9.96 31.49 -10.62
CA TYR A 786 -9.02 30.38 -10.37
C TYR A 786 -8.06 30.23 -11.55
N GLY A 787 -6.76 30.09 -11.29
CA GLY A 787 -5.72 29.97 -12.34
C GLY A 787 -5.53 31.20 -13.26
N GLY A 788 -6.29 32.29 -13.05
CA GLY A 788 -6.34 33.45 -13.95
C GLY A 788 -7.58 33.49 -14.84
N GLU A 789 -8.44 32.47 -14.78
CA GLU A 789 -9.73 32.41 -15.47
C GLU A 789 -10.88 32.71 -14.49
N LEU A 790 -11.96 33.35 -14.95
CA LEU A 790 -13.18 33.47 -14.14
C LEU A 790 -13.96 32.16 -14.27
N CYS A 791 -14.09 31.42 -13.17
CA CYS A 791 -14.70 30.11 -13.14
C CYS A 791 -16.09 30.19 -12.48
N TRP A 792 -17.07 29.49 -13.04
CA TRP A 792 -18.42 29.40 -12.48
C TRP A 792 -18.51 28.25 -11.48
N ASP A 793 -18.90 28.61 -10.26
CA ASP A 793 -18.53 27.92 -9.02
C ASP A 793 -19.65 26.92 -8.61
N ALA A 794 -19.79 25.83 -9.39
CA ALA A 794 -20.46 24.55 -9.09
C ALA A 794 -19.87 23.50 -10.06
N ARG A 795 -19.41 22.29 -9.71
CA ARG A 795 -19.52 21.41 -8.50
C ARG A 795 -18.82 21.70 -7.17
N ARG A 796 -17.84 22.59 -6.97
CA ARG A 796 -17.31 23.69 -7.77
C ARG A 796 -15.98 23.28 -8.42
N PHE A 797 -15.68 23.51 -9.70
CA PHE A 797 -16.34 24.25 -10.80
C PHE A 797 -16.73 23.29 -11.98
N TRP A 798 -17.45 23.75 -13.02
CA TRP A 798 -17.73 23.00 -14.28
C TRP A 798 -17.47 23.78 -15.58
N HIS A 799 -17.54 25.12 -15.56
CA HIS A 799 -17.33 25.95 -16.74
C HIS A 799 -16.44 27.17 -16.43
N ASN A 800 -15.61 27.54 -17.40
CA ASN A 800 -14.72 28.70 -17.37
C ASN A 800 -15.19 29.75 -18.40
N LEU A 801 -15.10 31.03 -18.04
CA LEU A 801 -15.45 32.16 -18.90
C LEU A 801 -14.49 32.24 -20.10
N ASN A 802 -15.03 32.26 -21.32
CA ASN A 802 -14.23 32.44 -22.54
C ASN A 802 -13.77 33.90 -22.67
N LEU A 803 -12.63 34.24 -22.04
CA LEU A 803 -12.06 35.59 -22.05
C LEU A 803 -11.77 36.11 -23.48
N ASN A 804 -11.54 35.22 -24.45
CA ASN A 804 -11.28 35.59 -25.85
C ASN A 804 -12.55 36.00 -26.62
N ALA A 805 -13.74 35.62 -26.13
CA ALA A 805 -15.03 36.00 -26.72
C ALA A 805 -15.58 37.31 -26.16
N LEU A 806 -14.99 37.85 -25.09
CA LEU A 806 -15.38 39.15 -24.55
C LEU A 806 -14.91 40.28 -25.51
N PRO A 807 -15.75 41.30 -25.76
CA PRO A 807 -15.34 42.47 -26.53
C PRO A 807 -14.22 43.25 -25.80
N PRO A 808 -13.51 44.18 -26.47
CA PRO A 808 -12.48 45.00 -25.82
C PRO A 808 -13.06 45.87 -24.69
N LEU A 809 -12.18 46.34 -23.80
CA LEU A 809 -12.55 47.14 -22.63
C LEU A 809 -13.23 48.45 -23.06
N GLY A 810 -14.47 48.68 -22.61
CA GLY A 810 -15.27 49.86 -22.94
C GLY A 810 -16.43 49.62 -23.91
N GLU A 811 -16.50 48.45 -24.55
CA GLU A 811 -17.68 48.01 -25.31
C GLU A 811 -18.67 47.24 -24.42
N GLU A 812 -19.97 47.40 -24.70
CA GLU A 812 -21.02 46.73 -23.94
C GLU A 812 -21.04 45.22 -24.22
N VAL A 813 -20.94 44.41 -23.17
CA VAL A 813 -21.01 42.96 -23.29
C VAL A 813 -22.47 42.54 -23.51
N LEU A 814 -22.79 42.10 -24.72
CA LEU A 814 -24.13 41.61 -25.11
C LEU A 814 -24.26 40.09 -25.10
N ARG A 815 -23.13 39.37 -25.16
CA ARG A 815 -23.05 37.90 -25.19
C ARG A 815 -21.83 37.44 -24.40
N VAL A 816 -21.96 36.33 -23.67
CA VAL A 816 -20.91 35.73 -22.85
C VAL A 816 -20.90 34.21 -23.05
N GLU A 817 -19.73 33.63 -23.29
CA GLU A 817 -19.56 32.19 -23.53
C GLU A 817 -18.86 31.52 -22.34
N TRP A 818 -19.40 30.37 -21.90
CA TRP A 818 -18.87 29.55 -20.81
C TRP A 818 -18.49 28.17 -21.33
N ASN A 819 -17.20 27.86 -21.33
CA ASN A 819 -16.61 26.64 -21.87
C ASN A 819 -16.48 25.57 -20.77
N PRO A 820 -16.78 24.28 -21.01
CA PRO A 820 -16.55 23.22 -20.03
C PRO A 820 -15.09 23.17 -19.58
N ALA A 821 -14.86 23.08 -18.27
CA ALA A 821 -13.53 23.04 -17.68
C ALA A 821 -12.87 21.66 -17.90
N GLU A 822 -11.53 21.62 -17.95
CA GLU A 822 -10.79 20.37 -18.10
C GLU A 822 -11.07 19.40 -16.94
N GLY A 823 -11.49 18.17 -17.25
CA GLY A 823 -11.92 17.18 -16.26
C GLY A 823 -13.34 17.39 -15.68
N SER A 824 -14.13 18.32 -16.21
CA SER A 824 -15.57 18.38 -15.93
C SER A 824 -16.32 17.18 -16.54
N PRO A 825 -17.51 16.82 -16.02
CA PRO A 825 -18.42 15.89 -16.72
C PRO A 825 -18.75 16.42 -18.13
N PRO A 826 -19.18 15.56 -19.09
CA PRO A 826 -19.48 15.99 -20.45
C PRO A 826 -20.70 16.92 -20.53
N THR A 827 -20.48 18.20 -20.25
CA THR A 827 -21.43 19.30 -20.36
C THR A 827 -21.27 20.01 -21.69
N LYS A 828 -22.32 20.70 -22.15
CA LYS A 828 -22.24 21.56 -23.33
C LYS A 828 -21.68 22.94 -22.93
N GLN A 829 -21.11 23.65 -23.90
CA GLN A 829 -20.86 25.08 -23.78
C GLN A 829 -22.19 25.79 -23.51
N ILE A 830 -22.19 26.74 -22.57
CA ILE A 830 -23.35 27.57 -22.22
C ILE A 830 -23.10 28.96 -22.77
N VAL A 831 -24.11 29.58 -23.38
CA VAL A 831 -23.98 30.91 -23.98
C VAL A 831 -25.06 31.82 -23.42
N TRP A 832 -24.64 32.87 -22.72
CA TRP A 832 -25.52 33.86 -22.14
C TRP A 832 -25.70 35.02 -23.12
N VAL A 833 -26.95 35.38 -23.39
CA VAL A 833 -27.32 36.59 -24.13
C VAL A 833 -27.96 37.57 -23.16
N LYS A 834 -27.65 38.87 -23.30
CA LYS A 834 -28.14 39.90 -22.38
C LYS A 834 -29.67 39.98 -22.43
N GLY A 835 -30.30 39.77 -21.29
CA GLY A 835 -31.76 39.78 -21.17
C GLY A 835 -32.33 41.20 -21.23
N PRO A 836 -33.65 41.36 -21.48
CA PRO A 836 -34.30 42.66 -21.32
C PRO A 836 -34.16 43.15 -19.87
N PRO A 837 -34.06 44.48 -19.65
CA PRO A 837 -33.98 45.04 -18.31
C PRO A 837 -35.24 44.67 -17.52
N LEU A 838 -35.05 44.19 -16.29
CA LEU A 838 -36.15 43.91 -15.36
C LEU A 838 -36.97 45.20 -15.14
N PRO A 839 -38.31 45.14 -15.14
CA PRO A 839 -39.13 46.33 -14.94
C PRO A 839 -38.92 46.90 -13.54
N GLU A 840 -38.47 48.16 -13.45
CA GLU A 840 -38.03 48.86 -12.22
C GLU A 840 -39.14 49.12 -11.16
N GLY A 841 -40.26 48.40 -11.20
CA GLY A 841 -41.45 48.64 -10.35
C GLY A 841 -41.90 47.48 -9.46
N GLY A 842 -41.26 46.32 -9.53
CA GLY A 842 -41.63 45.12 -8.78
C GLY A 842 -41.05 45.05 -7.37
N ALA A 843 -41.46 45.95 -6.47
CA ALA A 843 -41.13 45.79 -5.05
C ALA A 843 -41.78 44.50 -4.51
N ALA A 844 -40.98 43.47 -4.29
CA ALA A 844 -41.44 42.22 -3.71
C ALA A 844 -42.06 42.50 -2.34
N LYS A 845 -43.33 42.13 -2.16
CA LYS A 845 -43.88 41.95 -0.81
C LYS A 845 -43.08 40.83 -0.15
N GLU A 846 -42.55 41.10 1.03
CA GLU A 846 -42.17 40.04 1.96
C GLU A 846 -43.46 39.23 2.26
N GLU A 847 -43.51 37.98 1.81
CA GLU A 847 -44.50 37.03 2.29
C GLU A 847 -44.10 36.63 3.72
N GLU A 848 -45.02 36.81 4.66
CA GLU A 848 -44.83 36.43 6.06
C GLU A 848 -44.69 34.91 6.18
N ASP A 849 -43.62 34.44 6.84
CA ASP A 849 -43.42 33.02 7.14
C ASP A 849 -44.61 32.44 7.94
N GLU A 850 -45.24 31.38 7.44
CA GLU A 850 -46.15 30.57 8.27
C GLU A 850 -45.36 29.84 9.38
N PRO A 851 -45.92 29.74 10.60
CA PRO A 851 -45.19 29.26 11.76
C PRO A 851 -44.87 27.75 11.68
N ALA A 852 -43.60 27.42 11.89
CA ALA A 852 -43.15 26.04 12.03
C ALA A 852 -43.73 25.39 13.30
N ASN A 853 -44.09 24.11 13.16
CA ASN A 853 -44.73 23.27 14.15
C ASN A 853 -43.91 23.17 15.46
N GLU A 854 -44.52 23.48 16.61
CA GLU A 854 -43.89 23.32 17.93
C GLU A 854 -43.89 21.85 18.38
N ASP A 855 -42.72 21.27 18.68
CA ASP A 855 -42.63 20.20 19.69
C ASP A 855 -41.21 20.09 20.31
N ALA A 856 -41.15 20.46 21.60
CA ALA A 856 -40.15 20.26 22.65
C ALA A 856 -38.70 19.78 22.33
N ALA A 857 -37.69 20.60 22.65
CA ALA A 857 -36.87 20.47 23.88
C ALA A 857 -35.65 21.44 23.98
N ASP A 858 -35.57 22.17 25.11
CA ASP A 858 -34.43 22.91 25.74
C ASP A 858 -33.20 23.40 24.92
N PRO A 859 -33.02 24.74 24.79
CA PRO A 859 -31.75 25.39 24.47
C PRO A 859 -31.11 26.06 25.71
N ALA A 860 -29.96 25.54 26.19
CA ALA A 860 -29.26 26.11 27.34
C ALA A 860 -27.71 26.05 27.26
N SER A 861 -27.12 26.42 26.11
CA SER A 861 -25.71 26.89 26.03
C SER A 861 -25.43 27.59 24.70
N MET A 862 -24.34 28.38 24.63
CA MET A 862 -23.84 29.13 23.45
C MET A 862 -24.53 30.47 23.14
N ALA A 863 -24.29 31.48 23.98
CA ALA A 863 -24.61 32.88 23.67
C ALA A 863 -23.60 33.87 24.30
N GLU A 864 -22.29 33.74 24.03
CA GLU A 864 -21.29 34.76 24.42
C GLU A 864 -19.94 34.68 23.65
N GLU A 865 -19.91 34.81 22.30
CA GLU A 865 -18.62 35.06 21.59
C GLU A 865 -18.71 35.71 20.18
N VAL A 866 -19.45 36.82 20.00
CA VAL A 866 -19.28 37.70 18.81
C VAL A 866 -19.47 39.18 19.17
N ALA A 867 -18.49 39.81 19.81
CA ALA A 867 -18.55 41.25 20.12
C ALA A 867 -17.20 41.96 20.37
N GLU A 868 -16.10 41.60 19.69
CA GLU A 868 -14.86 42.41 19.79
C GLU A 868 -14.02 42.41 18.49
N ALA A 869 -14.46 43.21 17.50
CA ALA A 869 -13.69 43.47 16.27
C ALA A 869 -14.03 44.85 15.66
N ALA A 870 -14.01 45.90 16.49
CA ALA A 870 -14.02 47.29 16.03
C ALA A 870 -13.16 48.15 16.99
N VAL A 871 -12.33 49.03 16.42
CA VAL A 871 -11.37 49.94 17.09
C VAL A 871 -10.04 49.29 17.54
N ALA A 872 -9.15 49.08 16.56
CA ALA A 872 -7.70 49.30 16.67
C ALA A 872 -7.12 49.59 15.27
#